data_AF-A0A2C5YGL4-F1
#
_entry.id   AF-A0A2C5YGL4-F1
#
_cell.length_a   1.000
_cell.length_b   1.000
_cell.length_c   1.000
_cell.angle_alpha   90.00
_cell.angle_beta   90.00
_cell.angle_gamma   90.00
#
_symmetry.space_group_name_H-M   'P 1'
#
loop_
_entity.id
_entity.type
_entity.pdbx_description
1 polymer ?
#
loop_
_entity_poly.entity_id
_entity_poly.type
_entity_poly.pdbx_seq_one_letter_code
_entity_poly.pdbx_strand_id
1 'polypeptide(L)'
;MTVYICSLYLPKTIQFKLPQRPQRTRSNLNRWRASLQKALNESLAIDASSSQPSLFDANDNLTPPKTPEEEMPSPGLFPNEAAMRNLQLPEAMASAMAVPVAARSSASAPSRGTASSSVMASVPAWGHHPDQPRSRAKSPPRAEIFERTKTLDQAREIGRRGPAPPAPHVRSDSHDRIFSSAPWDVADADRGNGGLRHAVDAAVRDGSLGAHTWVGTIGMPIDALEGTKQRLDIEKALADRNMLPVFCSDRDFDGHYNHFCKQILWPVFHYQMPDGPKSKTWEDHSWTYYVNVNRSFADRIVSKWKRGDVVWVHDYHLLLVPAMIRERLPEAKIGFFLHVAFPSSEVFKCLQVRNELLKGMLAANLIGFHIPEYTRHFLQTCKSLLPDVVDATCRRGVRLSNSRRIQVINLPIGIDPISLDCYRGKPEVLRWVKTLQDQYKGKKLIVARDKLDHVRGVRQKLLAYELFLNANPEWREKAVLIQVALSSSETKGDPLEATISDIVTRVNSSWANLAYQPVVYLKQEIAYPQYLALLSVADALMITSQRDGMNLTSHEYIYCQDGKIVPEKRHGCLILSEFTGTTSLFNGAEVAVNPWDYWQCAEAIKTALEMGDDEKAARWQKLIKAVTQNTGAHWFDEFMTRLDSAYKEGHWTSDEMAEANATTTGPEDEVAPGAWRRNN
;
A
#
# COMPACT_ATOMS: atom_id res chain seq x y z
N MET A 1 -9.42 -31.58 -17.25
CA MET A 1 -9.95 -30.46 -16.47
C MET A 1 -8.77 -29.61 -16.06
N THR A 2 -8.69 -28.41 -16.58
CA THR A 2 -7.59 -27.47 -16.28
C THR A 2 -8.09 -26.42 -15.30
N VAL A 3 -7.28 -26.07 -14.30
CA VAL A 3 -7.59 -24.98 -13.36
C VAL A 3 -6.85 -23.71 -13.80
N TYR A 4 -7.61 -22.67 -14.17
CA TYR A 4 -7.08 -21.34 -14.48
C TYR A 4 -6.98 -20.51 -13.21
N ILE A 5 -5.76 -20.32 -12.70
CA ILE A 5 -5.49 -19.53 -11.50
C ILE A 5 -5.20 -18.10 -11.93
N CYS A 6 -6.13 -17.19 -11.66
CA CYS A 6 -6.10 -15.80 -12.11
C CYS A 6 -5.64 -14.89 -10.97
N SER A 7 -4.46 -14.30 -11.13
CA SER A 7 -3.88 -13.31 -10.23
C SER A 7 -3.42 -12.09 -11.02
N LEU A 8 -3.29 -10.93 -10.36
CA LEU A 8 -2.85 -9.71 -11.06
C LEU A 8 -1.50 -9.92 -11.75
N TYR A 9 -0.51 -10.42 -11.01
CA TYR A 9 0.83 -10.73 -11.52
C TYR A 9 1.01 -12.23 -11.72
N LEU A 10 1.75 -12.62 -12.75
CA LEU A 10 2.23 -13.98 -12.93
C LEU A 10 3.34 -14.31 -11.90
N PRO A 11 3.49 -15.58 -11.50
CA PRO A 11 4.55 -16.01 -10.58
C PRO A 11 5.95 -15.89 -11.18
N LYS A 12 6.05 -15.86 -12.52
CA LYS A 12 7.29 -15.61 -13.26
C LYS A 12 7.16 -14.37 -14.12
N THR A 13 8.24 -13.62 -14.20
CA THR A 13 8.37 -12.42 -14.99
C THR A 13 9.52 -12.56 -15.97
N ILE A 14 9.68 -11.55 -16.82
CA ILE A 14 10.71 -11.52 -17.84
C ILE A 14 11.76 -10.52 -17.42
N GLN A 15 12.99 -10.99 -17.33
CA GLN A 15 14.14 -10.15 -17.00
C GLN A 15 14.97 -9.92 -18.25
N PHE A 16 14.94 -8.68 -18.75
CA PHE A 16 15.83 -8.27 -19.83
C PHE A 16 17.24 -8.05 -19.29
N LYS A 17 18.22 -8.68 -19.93
CA LYS A 17 19.64 -8.38 -19.73
C LYS A 17 19.96 -7.13 -20.53
N LEU A 18 19.52 -5.99 -20.02
CA LEU A 18 19.87 -4.70 -20.60
C LEU A 18 21.39 -4.51 -20.50
N PRO A 19 22.07 -4.03 -21.55
CA PRO A 19 23.47 -3.66 -21.45
C PRO A 19 23.56 -2.62 -20.34
N GLN A 20 24.19 -2.99 -19.22
CA GLN A 20 24.40 -2.08 -18.13
C GLN A 20 25.06 -0.83 -18.70
N ARG A 21 24.52 0.35 -18.41
CA ARG A 21 25.26 1.60 -18.59
C ARG A 21 26.61 1.33 -17.93
N PRO A 22 27.75 1.40 -18.64
CA PRO A 22 29.02 1.02 -18.04
C PRO A 22 29.13 1.81 -16.75
N GLN A 23 29.20 1.10 -15.61
CA GLN A 23 29.57 1.74 -14.36
C GLN A 23 30.78 2.59 -14.70
N ARG A 24 30.73 3.89 -14.41
CA ARG A 24 31.90 4.76 -14.58
C ARG A 24 33.00 4.12 -13.73
N THR A 25 33.84 3.32 -14.36
CA THR A 25 35.02 2.73 -13.73
C THR A 25 35.84 3.90 -13.20
N ARG A 26 36.53 3.71 -12.09
CA ARG A 26 37.41 4.74 -11.48
C ARG A 26 38.32 5.43 -12.53
N SER A 27 38.69 4.73 -13.60
CA SER A 27 39.44 5.26 -14.75
C SER A 27 38.73 6.39 -15.51
N ASN A 28 37.41 6.31 -15.72
CA ASN A 28 36.64 7.33 -16.44
C ASN A 28 36.33 8.56 -15.57
N LEU A 29 36.20 8.38 -14.25
CA LEU A 29 36.11 9.49 -13.27
C LEU A 29 37.43 10.27 -13.18
N ASN A 30 38.57 9.58 -13.21
CA ASN A 30 39.88 10.22 -13.21
C ASN A 30 40.17 10.97 -14.52
N ARG A 31 39.74 10.42 -15.66
CA ARG A 31 39.88 11.09 -16.97
C ARG A 31 38.99 12.34 -17.07
N TRP A 32 37.78 12.28 -16.54
CA TRP A 32 36.88 13.44 -16.46
C TRP A 32 37.37 14.51 -15.47
N ARG A 33 37.90 14.11 -14.31
CA ARG A 33 38.55 15.03 -13.36
C ARG A 33 39.79 15.70 -13.97
N ALA A 34 40.65 14.94 -14.65
CA ALA A 34 41.82 15.49 -15.32
C ALA A 34 41.43 16.49 -16.44
N SER A 35 40.35 16.22 -17.17
CA SER A 35 39.82 17.15 -18.18
C SER A 35 39.25 18.43 -17.56
N LEU A 36 38.54 18.33 -16.43
CA LEU A 36 38.03 19.49 -15.69
C LEU A 36 39.15 20.32 -15.07
N GLN A 37 40.18 19.67 -14.55
CA GLN A 37 41.32 20.33 -13.93
C GLN A 37 42.22 20.99 -14.98
N LYS A 38 42.32 20.41 -16.18
CA LYS A 38 42.94 21.06 -17.35
C LYS A 38 42.16 22.29 -17.81
N ALA A 39 40.83 22.20 -17.89
CA ALA A 39 39.98 23.33 -18.24
C ALA A 39 40.02 24.46 -17.18
N LEU A 40 40.10 24.11 -15.89
CA LEU A 40 40.29 25.05 -14.79
C LEU A 40 41.65 25.75 -14.86
N ASN A 41 42.74 25.01 -15.13
CA ASN A 41 44.07 25.58 -15.28
C ASN A 41 44.21 26.45 -16.53
N GLU A 42 43.53 26.09 -17.64
CA GLU A 42 43.44 26.92 -18.84
C GLU A 42 42.64 28.21 -18.57
N SER A 43 41.58 28.16 -17.76
CA SER A 43 40.83 29.36 -17.35
C SER A 43 41.61 30.27 -16.40
N LEU A 44 42.43 29.70 -15.49
CA LEU A 44 43.27 30.45 -14.56
C LEU A 44 44.51 31.07 -15.24
N ALA A 45 44.95 30.52 -16.37
CA ALA A 45 46.08 31.06 -17.14
C ALA A 45 45.69 32.28 -17.99
N ILE A 46 44.40 32.51 -18.25
CA ILE A 46 43.90 33.60 -19.10
C ILE A 46 43.75 34.92 -18.32
N ASP A 47 43.70 34.89 -16.98
CA ASP A 47 43.46 36.08 -16.13
C ASP A 47 44.73 36.64 -15.43
N ALA A 48 45.94 36.29 -15.90
CA ALA A 48 47.19 36.75 -15.30
C ALA A 48 47.70 38.13 -15.80
N SER A 49 46.89 38.91 -16.53
CA SER A 49 47.34 40.20 -17.10
C SER A 49 46.40 41.39 -16.87
N SER A 50 45.60 41.42 -15.80
CA SER A 50 44.91 42.66 -15.40
C SER A 50 44.79 42.80 -13.88
N SER A 51 45.57 43.71 -13.32
CA SER A 51 45.52 44.16 -11.93
C SER A 51 44.16 44.77 -11.58
N GLN A 52 43.47 44.23 -10.58
CA GLN A 52 42.37 44.95 -9.90
C GLN A 52 42.91 45.73 -8.70
N PRO A 53 42.45 46.98 -8.46
CA PRO A 53 42.88 47.76 -7.31
C PRO A 53 42.14 47.30 -6.03
N SER A 54 42.90 47.09 -4.95
CA SER A 54 42.40 46.87 -3.59
C SER A 54 41.82 48.17 -3.01
N LEU A 55 40.74 48.06 -2.22
CA LEU A 55 40.04 49.17 -1.57
C LEU A 55 40.50 49.40 -0.12
N PHE A 56 41.63 48.80 0.28
CA PHE A 56 42.23 48.97 1.60
C PHE A 56 43.75 49.13 1.46
N ASP A 57 44.30 50.21 2.03
CA ASP A 57 45.74 50.42 2.15
C ASP A 57 46.30 49.52 3.26
N ALA A 58 47.30 48.71 2.93
CA ALA A 58 48.02 47.88 3.89
C ALA A 58 48.97 48.75 4.71
N ASN A 59 48.70 48.87 6.01
CA ASN A 59 49.66 49.42 6.96
C ASN A 59 50.30 48.24 7.73
N ASP A 60 51.55 47.93 7.39
CA ASP A 60 52.39 46.97 8.09
C ASP A 60 52.93 47.63 9.36
N ASN A 61 52.30 47.36 10.51
CA ASN A 61 52.90 47.34 11.85
C ASN A 61 51.77 47.35 12.90
N LEU A 62 51.55 46.24 13.60
CA LEU A 62 51.11 46.19 15.01
C LEU A 62 51.02 44.73 15.51
N THR A 63 51.84 44.43 16.52
CA THR A 63 51.90 43.21 17.35
C THR A 63 50.62 42.97 18.18
N PRO A 64 50.35 41.73 18.66
CA PRO A 64 49.04 41.31 19.19
C PRO A 64 48.83 41.65 20.68
N PRO A 65 47.58 41.92 21.15
CA PRO A 65 47.29 42.06 22.57
C PRO A 65 46.94 40.72 23.26
N LYS A 66 47.30 40.63 24.55
CA LYS A 66 47.25 39.46 25.44
C LYS A 66 45.86 39.21 26.06
N THR A 67 45.61 37.96 26.45
CA THR A 67 44.50 37.45 27.27
C THR A 67 44.48 38.04 28.71
N PRO A 68 43.30 38.27 29.33
CA PRO A 68 43.23 38.69 30.73
C PRO A 68 42.99 37.53 31.71
N GLU A 69 43.71 37.56 32.84
CA GLU A 69 43.50 36.78 34.07
C GLU A 69 42.71 37.60 35.13
N GLU A 70 42.27 36.90 36.18
CA GLU A 70 41.24 37.19 37.20
C GLU A 70 41.46 38.38 38.17
N GLU A 71 40.35 38.92 38.72
CA GLU A 71 40.26 39.43 40.11
C GLU A 71 38.80 39.39 40.66
N MET A 72 38.63 39.08 41.95
CA MET A 72 37.41 38.91 42.79
C MET A 72 37.34 40.01 43.90
N PRO A 73 36.38 40.07 44.89
CA PRO A 73 34.91 40.05 44.90
C PRO A 73 34.19 41.13 45.81
N SER A 74 32.85 41.27 45.66
CA SER A 74 31.78 41.67 46.65
C SER A 74 31.51 43.17 46.99
N PRO A 75 30.36 43.58 47.59
CA PRO A 75 29.17 42.81 48.05
C PRO A 75 27.78 43.33 47.56
N GLY A 76 26.73 42.50 47.70
CA GLY A 76 25.40 42.67 47.10
C GLY A 76 24.29 43.30 47.97
N LEU A 77 23.07 43.34 47.42
CA LEU A 77 21.81 43.63 48.12
C LEU A 77 20.61 43.23 47.25
N PHE A 78 20.05 42.04 47.52
CA PHE A 78 18.59 41.81 47.38
C PHE A 78 17.93 42.31 48.66
N PRO A 79 16.75 42.96 48.58
CA PRO A 79 15.51 42.24 48.91
C PRO A 79 14.30 42.80 48.12
N ASN A 80 13.08 42.26 48.05
CA ASN A 80 12.43 40.99 48.30
C ASN A 80 10.99 41.16 47.73
N GLU A 81 10.32 40.05 47.48
CA GLU A 81 8.88 39.96 47.26
C GLU A 81 8.02 40.40 48.48
N ALA A 82 6.76 40.72 48.16
CA ALA A 82 5.54 40.55 48.96
C ALA A 82 5.03 41.69 49.89
N ALA A 83 3.72 41.89 49.77
CA ALA A 83 2.75 42.53 50.68
C ALA A 83 2.42 44.04 50.50
N MET A 84 1.27 44.31 49.86
CA MET A 84 0.07 45.02 50.39
C MET A 84 -0.88 45.30 49.20
N ARG A 85 -2.00 44.59 49.03
CA ARG A 85 -3.33 44.83 49.64
C ARG A 85 -3.78 46.29 49.68
N ASN A 86 -4.94 46.50 49.06
CA ASN A 86 -5.90 47.61 49.21
C ASN A 86 -5.60 48.91 48.43
N LEU A 87 -6.41 49.20 47.41
CA LEU A 87 -7.47 50.23 47.50
C LEU A 87 -8.29 50.35 46.20
N GLN A 88 -9.58 50.62 46.41
CA GLN A 88 -10.71 50.64 45.48
C GLN A 88 -10.77 51.82 44.50
N LEU A 89 -11.44 51.56 43.36
CA LEU A 89 -12.39 52.34 42.53
C LEU A 89 -12.52 53.87 42.70
N PRO A 90 -12.88 54.57 41.62
CA PRO A 90 -14.29 54.97 41.46
C PRO A 90 -14.92 54.76 40.06
N GLU A 91 -16.20 54.38 40.06
CA GLU A 91 -17.20 54.51 38.99
C GLU A 91 -17.88 55.88 39.03
N ALA A 92 -18.17 56.46 37.84
CA ALA A 92 -19.31 57.33 37.50
C ALA A 92 -19.11 57.79 36.03
N MET A 93 -20.07 57.92 35.13
CA MET A 93 -21.52 57.83 35.18
C MET A 93 -22.06 57.76 33.73
N ALA A 94 -23.12 56.96 33.55
CA ALA A 94 -24.31 57.21 32.72
C ALA A 94 -24.24 57.38 31.18
N SER A 95 -24.79 56.36 30.51
CA SER A 95 -25.98 56.41 29.63
C SER A 95 -26.01 57.35 28.41
N ALA A 96 -26.13 56.75 27.22
CA ALA A 96 -27.30 56.98 26.35
C ALA A 96 -27.27 56.09 25.09
N MET A 97 -28.27 55.19 25.05
CA MET A 97 -28.89 54.57 23.87
C MET A 97 -29.11 55.55 22.69
N ALA A 98 -28.90 55.08 21.45
CA ALA A 98 -29.85 55.28 20.34
C ALA A 98 -29.45 54.49 19.06
N VAL A 99 -30.38 53.66 18.59
CA VAL A 99 -30.50 53.14 17.22
C VAL A 99 -31.63 53.94 16.55
N PRO A 100 -31.53 54.28 15.24
CA PRO A 100 -32.44 53.70 14.21
C PRO A 100 -31.70 53.44 12.87
N VAL A 101 -31.88 52.35 12.11
CA VAL A 101 -33.01 51.85 11.29
C VAL A 101 -33.51 52.81 10.19
N ALA A 102 -33.36 52.37 8.92
CA ALA A 102 -34.24 52.51 7.73
C ALA A 102 -33.41 52.79 6.44
N ALA A 103 -33.31 51.85 5.48
CA ALA A 103 -34.23 51.57 4.35
C ALA A 103 -33.85 52.35 3.07
N ARG A 104 -33.24 51.70 2.07
CA ARG A 104 -33.83 51.12 0.83
C ARG A 104 -34.40 52.14 -0.19
N SER A 105 -33.77 52.21 -1.36
CA SER A 105 -34.37 52.33 -2.71
C SER A 105 -33.27 51.97 -3.74
N SER A 106 -33.34 50.82 -4.43
CA SER A 106 -33.98 50.55 -5.73
C SER A 106 -33.46 51.39 -6.91
N ALA A 107 -32.72 50.77 -7.84
CA ALA A 107 -33.13 50.57 -9.24
C ALA A 107 -31.97 50.21 -10.19
N SER A 108 -32.24 49.20 -11.04
CA SER A 108 -31.88 49.06 -12.47
C SER A 108 -30.43 49.01 -12.97
N ALA A 109 -30.06 47.85 -13.52
CA ALA A 109 -29.25 47.71 -14.76
C ALA A 109 -30.11 48.15 -15.99
N PRO A 110 -29.60 48.33 -17.25
CA PRO A 110 -28.38 47.75 -17.83
C PRO A 110 -27.61 48.59 -18.89
N SER A 111 -26.52 47.97 -19.39
CA SER A 111 -26.03 47.97 -20.79
C SER A 111 -24.79 48.78 -21.21
N ARG A 112 -23.89 48.02 -21.86
CA ARG A 112 -22.98 48.29 -22.99
C ARG A 112 -22.28 49.66 -23.09
N GLY A 113 -20.95 49.63 -23.06
CA GLY A 113 -20.12 50.69 -23.62
C GLY A 113 -18.63 50.42 -23.50
N THR A 114 -17.99 50.23 -24.65
CA THR A 114 -16.55 50.16 -24.90
C THR A 114 -15.78 51.41 -24.42
N ALA A 115 -14.67 51.24 -23.70
CA ALA A 115 -13.58 52.23 -23.60
C ALA A 115 -12.30 51.46 -23.19
N SER A 116 -11.23 51.38 -23.99
CA SER A 116 -10.33 52.44 -24.46
C SER A 116 -9.64 53.20 -23.31
N SER A 117 -8.42 52.75 -22.99
CA SER A 117 -7.19 53.55 -22.78
C SER A 117 -7.18 54.74 -21.79
N SER A 118 -6.19 54.67 -20.88
CA SER A 118 -5.65 55.73 -20.00
C SER A 118 -6.59 56.14 -18.85
N VAL A 119 -6.21 55.97 -17.59
CA VAL A 119 -5.34 56.88 -16.83
C VAL A 119 -4.52 56.10 -15.79
N MET A 120 -3.19 56.28 -15.82
CA MET A 120 -2.29 55.89 -14.74
C MET A 120 -2.48 56.84 -13.55
N ALA A 121 -2.92 56.32 -12.40
CA ALA A 121 -2.73 57.00 -11.12
C ALA A 121 -1.37 56.59 -10.53
N SER A 122 -0.51 57.59 -10.30
CA SER A 122 0.83 57.49 -9.73
C SER A 122 0.82 57.05 -8.26
N VAL A 123 1.67 56.09 -7.90
CA VAL A 123 1.98 55.74 -6.49
C VAL A 123 3.02 56.75 -5.95
N PRO A 124 2.93 57.25 -4.70
CA PRO A 124 3.86 58.24 -4.17
C PRO A 124 5.27 57.67 -3.96
N ALA A 125 6.29 58.46 -4.26
CA ALA A 125 7.69 58.11 -4.02
C ALA A 125 8.02 58.10 -2.51
N TRP A 126 8.79 57.10 -2.09
CA TRP A 126 9.21 56.89 -0.70
C TRP A 126 10.23 57.96 -0.27
N GLY A 127 10.07 58.57 0.92
CA GLY A 127 11.07 59.47 1.52
C GLY A 127 10.77 60.98 1.51
N HIS A 128 9.52 61.42 1.31
CA HIS A 128 9.16 62.84 1.30
C HIS A 128 8.40 63.36 2.54
N HIS A 129 8.26 62.57 3.61
CA HIS A 129 7.69 63.04 4.89
C HIS A 129 8.78 63.32 5.92
N PRO A 130 8.72 64.43 6.70
CA PRO A 130 9.77 64.83 7.65
C PRO A 130 10.03 63.82 8.78
N ASP A 131 9.10 62.93 9.10
CA ASP A 131 9.25 61.90 10.15
C ASP A 131 9.71 60.53 9.61
N GLN A 132 10.09 60.44 8.33
CA GLN A 132 10.49 59.17 7.72
C GLN A 132 12.02 59.01 7.73
N PRO A 133 12.57 57.93 8.34
CA PRO A 133 14.02 57.75 8.40
C PRO A 133 14.62 57.52 7.01
N ARG A 134 15.74 58.20 6.72
CA ARG A 134 16.44 58.08 5.42
C ARG A 134 17.10 56.71 5.27
N SER A 135 16.87 56.08 4.12
CA SER A 135 17.51 54.81 3.73
C SER A 135 19.04 54.91 3.73
N ARG A 136 19.72 53.92 4.31
CA ARG A 136 21.20 53.80 4.33
C ARG A 136 21.76 52.82 3.28
N ALA A 137 20.93 52.33 2.35
CA ALA A 137 21.39 51.41 1.31
C ALA A 137 22.08 52.16 0.16
N LYS A 138 23.31 51.75 -0.21
CA LYS A 138 24.12 52.37 -1.30
C LYS A 138 23.78 51.87 -2.72
N SER A 139 22.71 51.12 -2.91
CA SER A 139 22.29 50.66 -4.24
C SER A 139 20.78 50.46 -4.32
N PRO A 140 20.11 50.87 -5.41
CA PRO A 140 18.68 50.60 -5.59
C PRO A 140 18.44 49.10 -5.85
N PRO A 141 17.24 48.58 -5.52
CA PRO A 141 16.90 47.19 -5.82
C PRO A 141 16.80 46.96 -7.33
N ARG A 142 17.03 45.71 -7.78
CA ARG A 142 16.94 45.33 -9.20
C ARG A 142 15.53 45.58 -9.74
N ALA A 143 15.44 46.15 -10.94
CA ALA A 143 14.17 46.43 -11.61
C ALA A 143 13.54 45.15 -12.17
N GLU A 144 12.66 44.50 -11.41
CA GLU A 144 11.83 43.36 -11.84
C GLU A 144 10.73 43.73 -12.86
N ILE A 145 10.71 44.97 -13.36
CA ILE A 145 9.66 45.48 -14.25
C ILE A 145 9.78 44.88 -15.68
N PHE A 146 10.95 44.37 -16.07
CA PHE A 146 11.17 43.78 -17.40
C PHE A 146 10.85 42.29 -17.53
N GLU A 147 10.62 41.56 -16.43
CA GLU A 147 10.21 40.15 -16.52
C GLU A 147 8.71 40.02 -16.82
N ARG A 148 7.90 40.95 -16.32
CA ARG A 148 6.45 40.96 -16.52
C ARG A 148 6.04 41.17 -17.98
N THR A 149 6.76 42.01 -18.71
CA THR A 149 6.54 42.23 -20.15
C THR A 149 6.88 41.00 -20.98
N LYS A 150 7.99 40.31 -20.67
CA LYS A 150 8.34 39.02 -21.30
C LYS A 150 7.27 37.94 -21.09
N THR A 151 6.71 37.86 -19.88
CA THR A 151 5.63 36.89 -19.59
C THR A 151 4.32 37.23 -20.30
N LEU A 152 4.00 38.52 -20.48
CA LEU A 152 2.80 38.96 -21.20
C LEU A 152 2.92 38.74 -22.72
N ASP A 153 4.11 38.95 -23.28
CA ASP A 153 4.37 38.66 -24.69
C ASP A 153 4.36 37.15 -24.95
N GLN A 154 4.94 36.33 -24.06
CA GLN A 154 4.80 34.87 -24.10
C GLN A 154 3.34 34.42 -24.01
N ALA A 155 2.53 35.01 -23.13
CA ALA A 155 1.12 34.69 -23.00
C ALA A 155 0.31 35.08 -24.26
N ARG A 156 0.65 36.18 -24.93
CA ARG A 156 0.07 36.58 -26.22
C ARG A 156 0.48 35.63 -27.36
N GLU A 157 1.73 35.19 -27.37
CA GLU A 157 2.25 34.21 -28.34
C GLU A 157 1.53 32.84 -28.18
N ILE A 158 1.32 32.42 -26.93
CA ILE A 158 0.57 31.21 -26.58
C ILE A 158 -0.91 31.36 -26.93
N GLY A 159 -1.53 32.52 -26.71
CA GLY A 159 -2.93 32.77 -27.08
C GLY A 159 -3.20 32.78 -28.59
N ARG A 160 -2.19 33.07 -29.43
CA ARG A 160 -2.28 32.96 -30.90
C ARG A 160 -2.23 31.51 -31.39
N ARG A 161 -1.66 30.60 -30.61
CA ARG A 161 -1.69 29.16 -30.86
C ARG A 161 -2.90 28.61 -30.10
N GLY A 162 -4.04 28.47 -30.77
CA GLY A 162 -5.25 27.89 -30.15
C GLY A 162 -4.95 26.60 -29.38
N PRO A 163 -5.82 26.18 -28.43
CA PRO A 163 -5.55 25.08 -27.52
C PRO A 163 -5.20 23.80 -28.28
N ALA A 164 -3.93 23.43 -28.28
CA ALA A 164 -3.49 22.12 -28.72
C ALA A 164 -3.88 21.11 -27.63
N PRO A 165 -4.45 19.94 -27.99
CA PRO A 165 -4.63 18.87 -27.02
C PRO A 165 -3.27 18.55 -26.37
N PRO A 166 -3.22 18.23 -25.07
CA PRO A 166 -1.97 17.85 -24.44
C PRO A 166 -1.39 16.67 -25.23
N ALA A 167 -0.21 16.86 -25.80
CA ALA A 167 0.51 15.77 -26.42
C ALA A 167 0.77 14.72 -25.33
N PRO A 168 0.50 13.43 -25.60
CA PRO A 168 0.87 12.38 -24.66
C PRO A 168 2.37 12.51 -24.37
N HIS A 169 2.80 12.25 -23.14
CA HIS A 169 4.21 12.12 -22.81
C HIS A 169 4.81 11.01 -23.69
N VAL A 170 5.39 11.37 -24.84
CA VAL A 170 6.14 10.46 -25.68
C VAL A 170 7.42 10.16 -24.92
N ARG A 171 7.47 8.98 -24.29
CA ARG A 171 8.73 8.37 -23.84
C ARG A 171 9.68 8.37 -25.04
N SER A 172 10.96 8.70 -24.85
CA SER A 172 11.88 8.74 -25.98
C SER A 172 11.95 7.35 -26.63
N ASP A 173 11.73 7.26 -27.94
CA ASP A 173 11.86 6.05 -28.78
C ASP A 173 13.15 5.25 -28.55
N SER A 174 14.18 5.90 -27.98
CA SER A 174 15.48 5.28 -27.71
C SER A 174 15.46 4.23 -26.60
N HIS A 175 14.54 4.29 -25.64
CA HIS A 175 14.43 3.26 -24.59
C HIS A 175 13.59 2.06 -25.03
N ASP A 176 12.51 2.28 -25.79
CA ASP A 176 11.60 1.20 -26.20
C ASP A 176 12.23 0.28 -27.26
N ARG A 177 13.10 0.82 -28.13
CA ARG A 177 13.88 0.00 -29.08
C ARG A 177 14.90 -0.93 -28.41
N ILE A 178 15.35 -0.63 -27.18
CA ILE A 178 16.31 -1.50 -26.48
C ILE A 178 15.65 -2.84 -26.15
N PHE A 179 14.38 -2.82 -25.75
CA PHE A 179 13.65 -4.05 -25.43
C PHE A 179 13.49 -4.93 -26.68
N SER A 180 13.20 -4.35 -27.84
CA SER A 180 12.99 -5.08 -29.10
C SER A 180 14.13 -6.02 -29.56
N SER A 181 15.35 -5.81 -29.07
CA SER A 181 16.55 -6.60 -29.43
C SER A 181 17.32 -7.17 -28.23
N ALA A 182 16.97 -6.79 -27.01
CA ALA A 182 17.68 -7.24 -25.82
C ALA A 182 17.37 -8.72 -25.51
N PRO A 183 18.38 -9.50 -25.08
CA PRO A 183 18.17 -10.86 -24.62
C PRO A 183 17.39 -10.84 -23.30
N TRP A 184 16.42 -11.76 -23.18
CA TRP A 184 15.56 -11.90 -22.02
C TRP A 184 15.60 -13.31 -21.47
N ASP A 185 15.32 -13.43 -20.17
CA ASP A 185 15.21 -14.70 -19.46
C ASP A 185 13.94 -14.71 -18.59
N VAL A 186 13.43 -15.91 -18.29
CA VAL A 186 12.25 -16.08 -17.42
C VAL A 186 12.74 -16.24 -15.99
N ALA A 187 12.52 -15.21 -15.18
CA ALA A 187 12.88 -15.18 -13.77
C ALA A 187 11.63 -15.29 -12.89
N ASP A 188 11.82 -15.63 -11.62
CA ASP A 188 10.74 -15.56 -10.64
C ASP A 188 10.35 -14.10 -10.40
N ALA A 189 9.05 -13.84 -10.29
CA ALA A 189 8.55 -12.50 -10.04
C ALA A 189 8.68 -12.16 -8.56
N ASP A 190 9.39 -11.07 -8.24
CA ASP A 190 9.42 -10.50 -6.88
C ASP A 190 8.05 -9.91 -6.49
N ARG A 191 7.29 -9.46 -7.50
CA ARG A 191 5.93 -8.90 -7.34
C ARG A 191 4.89 -10.01 -7.42
N GLY A 192 4.04 -10.11 -6.41
CA GLY A 192 2.91 -11.05 -6.40
C GLY A 192 2.49 -11.45 -5.00
N ASN A 193 1.48 -12.33 -4.92
CA ASN A 193 1.09 -12.96 -3.67
C ASN A 193 1.94 -14.22 -3.45
N GLY A 194 3.04 -14.08 -2.70
CA GLY A 194 3.93 -15.21 -2.38
C GLY A 194 3.23 -16.35 -1.63
N GLY A 195 2.27 -16.02 -0.76
CA GLY A 195 1.46 -17.02 -0.05
C GLY A 195 0.62 -17.88 -1.00
N LEU A 196 -0.04 -17.23 -1.98
CA LEU A 196 -0.80 -17.95 -3.01
C LEU A 196 0.13 -18.82 -3.87
N ARG A 197 1.29 -18.31 -4.28
CA ARG A 197 2.27 -19.09 -5.04
C ARG A 197 2.70 -20.35 -4.28
N HIS A 198 3.06 -20.21 -3.01
CA HIS A 198 3.49 -21.34 -2.18
C HIS A 198 2.35 -22.35 -1.96
N ALA A 199 1.11 -21.89 -1.77
CA ALA A 199 -0.04 -22.77 -1.63
C ALA A 199 -0.30 -23.60 -2.90
N VAL A 200 -0.17 -23.00 -4.08
CA VAL A 200 -0.32 -23.71 -5.36
C VAL A 200 0.85 -24.66 -5.59
N ASP A 201 2.09 -24.23 -5.35
CA ASP A 201 3.27 -25.09 -5.47
C ASP A 201 3.17 -26.31 -4.54
N ALA A 202 2.61 -26.13 -3.32
CA ALA A 202 2.32 -27.21 -2.40
C ALA A 202 1.26 -28.18 -2.95
N ALA A 203 0.15 -27.67 -3.48
CA ALA A 203 -0.91 -28.50 -4.07
C ALA A 203 -0.43 -29.29 -5.31
N VAL A 204 0.47 -28.71 -6.12
CA VAL A 204 1.10 -29.40 -7.26
C VAL A 204 2.02 -30.52 -6.77
N ARG A 205 2.83 -30.27 -5.74
CA ARG A 205 3.74 -31.26 -5.16
C ARG A 205 2.96 -32.43 -4.55
N ASP A 206 1.87 -32.15 -3.86
CA ASP A 206 1.05 -33.17 -3.18
C ASP A 206 0.17 -33.96 -4.17
N GLY A 207 0.12 -33.54 -5.44
CA GLY A 207 -0.61 -34.21 -6.52
C GLY A 207 -2.10 -33.88 -6.58
N SER A 208 -2.59 -33.03 -5.68
CA SER A 208 -3.99 -32.60 -5.66
C SER A 208 -4.36 -31.70 -6.85
N LEU A 209 -3.38 -30.99 -7.42
CA LEU A 209 -3.57 -30.17 -8.62
C LEU A 209 -3.02 -30.87 -9.87
N GLY A 210 -3.93 -31.23 -10.79
CA GLY A 210 -3.58 -31.72 -12.11
C GLY A 210 -3.09 -30.62 -13.07
N ALA A 211 -3.65 -30.58 -14.27
CA ALA A 211 -3.34 -29.52 -15.22
C ALA A 211 -3.81 -28.16 -14.68
N HIS A 212 -2.90 -27.19 -14.56
CA HIS A 212 -3.21 -25.84 -14.14
C HIS A 212 -2.52 -24.83 -15.04
N THR A 213 -3.14 -23.66 -15.21
CA THR A 213 -2.63 -22.56 -16.01
C THR A 213 -2.73 -21.28 -15.20
N TRP A 214 -1.63 -20.55 -15.05
CA TRP A 214 -1.63 -19.24 -14.41
C TRP A 214 -2.05 -18.16 -15.39
N VAL A 215 -2.92 -17.24 -14.99
CA VAL A 215 -3.35 -16.10 -15.81
C VAL A 215 -3.01 -14.82 -15.07
N GLY A 216 -2.25 -13.92 -15.69
CA GLY A 216 -1.78 -12.70 -15.04
C GLY A 216 -1.03 -11.75 -15.98
N THR A 217 -0.75 -10.54 -15.51
CA THR A 217 0.14 -9.62 -16.20
C THR A 217 1.60 -9.94 -15.89
N ILE A 218 2.49 -9.48 -16.78
CA ILE A 218 3.93 -9.57 -16.59
C ILE A 218 4.36 -8.34 -15.78
N GLY A 219 5.33 -8.49 -14.87
CA GLY A 219 5.81 -7.42 -14.00
C GLY A 219 6.64 -6.33 -14.70
N MET A 220 6.43 -6.10 -16.00
CA MET A 220 7.17 -5.15 -16.83
C MET A 220 6.22 -4.28 -17.65
N PRO A 221 6.64 -3.07 -18.05
CA PRO A 221 5.88 -2.26 -19.00
C PRO A 221 5.73 -3.00 -20.34
N ILE A 222 4.49 -3.09 -20.81
CA ILE A 222 4.04 -3.86 -21.97
C ILE A 222 4.04 -3.01 -23.24
N ASP A 223 3.84 -1.69 -23.12
CA ASP A 223 3.88 -0.76 -24.25
C ASP A 223 5.21 -0.86 -25.02
N ALA A 224 6.32 -1.14 -24.31
CA ALA A 224 7.64 -1.36 -24.90
C ALA A 224 7.75 -2.61 -25.80
N LEU A 225 6.79 -3.53 -25.73
CA LEU A 225 6.75 -4.77 -26.51
C LEU A 225 5.74 -4.72 -27.66
N GLU A 226 4.93 -3.66 -27.78
CA GLU A 226 3.93 -3.55 -28.84
C GLU A 226 4.57 -3.51 -30.23
N GLY A 227 4.02 -4.31 -31.16
CA GLY A 227 4.53 -4.40 -32.55
C GLY A 227 5.81 -5.22 -32.73
N THR A 228 6.38 -5.81 -31.67
CA THR A 228 7.61 -6.60 -31.75
C THR A 228 7.35 -8.12 -31.91
N LYS A 229 8.25 -8.82 -32.60
CA LYS A 229 8.21 -10.31 -32.68
C LYS A 229 8.41 -10.96 -31.30
N GLN A 230 9.16 -10.31 -30.42
CA GLN A 230 9.45 -10.80 -29.07
C GLN A 230 8.19 -11.01 -28.24
N ARG A 231 7.11 -10.23 -28.43
CA ARG A 231 5.84 -10.46 -27.73
C ARG A 231 5.30 -11.86 -27.95
N LEU A 232 5.35 -12.37 -29.18
CA LEU A 232 4.88 -13.71 -29.52
C LEU A 232 5.82 -14.79 -28.97
N ASP A 233 7.12 -14.54 -28.99
CA ASP A 233 8.12 -15.47 -28.44
C ASP A 233 7.99 -15.59 -26.92
N ILE A 234 7.75 -14.46 -26.25
CA ILE A 234 7.44 -14.37 -24.82
C ILE A 234 6.15 -15.12 -24.50
N GLU A 235 5.09 -14.89 -25.28
CA GLU A 235 3.81 -15.56 -25.07
C GLU A 235 3.96 -17.08 -25.20
N LYS A 236 4.72 -17.56 -26.17
CA LYS A 236 5.03 -18.99 -26.35
C LYS A 236 5.85 -19.54 -25.17
N ALA A 237 6.92 -18.86 -24.78
CA ALA A 237 7.77 -19.33 -23.69
C ALA A 237 7.05 -19.36 -22.33
N LEU A 238 6.09 -18.45 -22.12
CA LEU A 238 5.22 -18.47 -20.95
C LEU A 238 4.17 -19.59 -21.07
N ALA A 239 3.59 -19.80 -22.25
CA ALA A 239 2.63 -20.89 -22.50
C ALA A 239 3.26 -22.28 -22.28
N ASP A 240 4.52 -22.48 -22.68
CA ASP A 240 5.28 -23.71 -22.44
C ASP A 240 5.47 -24.02 -20.94
N ARG A 241 5.30 -22.99 -20.08
CA ARG A 241 5.37 -23.10 -18.61
C ARG A 241 3.99 -23.04 -17.96
N ASN A 242 2.92 -23.29 -18.73
CA ASN A 242 1.52 -23.20 -18.31
C ASN A 242 1.14 -21.81 -17.77
N MET A 243 1.64 -20.75 -18.40
CA MET A 243 1.31 -19.37 -18.05
C MET A 243 0.68 -18.65 -19.24
N LEU A 244 -0.41 -17.95 -18.97
CA LEU A 244 -1.18 -17.19 -19.92
C LEU A 244 -1.03 -15.70 -19.61
N PRO A 245 -0.10 -15.01 -20.29
CA PRO A 245 0.08 -13.58 -20.08
C PRO A 245 -1.15 -12.81 -20.60
N VAL A 246 -1.57 -11.83 -19.81
CA VAL A 246 -2.54 -10.80 -20.19
C VAL A 246 -1.77 -9.53 -20.50
N PHE A 247 -1.90 -9.04 -21.73
CA PHE A 247 -1.28 -7.82 -22.19
C PHE A 247 -2.26 -6.65 -22.08
N CYS A 248 -1.97 -5.72 -21.17
CA CYS A 248 -2.71 -4.47 -20.98
C CYS A 248 -1.78 -3.28 -21.31
N SER A 249 -2.33 -2.15 -21.75
CA SER A 249 -1.53 -0.92 -21.91
C SER A 249 -0.98 -0.46 -20.56
N ASP A 250 0.24 0.10 -20.55
CA ASP A 250 0.89 0.61 -19.34
C ASP A 250 0.03 1.68 -18.66
N ARG A 251 -0.63 2.54 -19.45
CA ARG A 251 -1.52 3.58 -18.93
C ARG A 251 -2.71 3.00 -18.19
N ASP A 252 -3.32 1.98 -18.77
CA ASP A 252 -4.50 1.32 -18.20
C ASP A 252 -4.09 0.51 -16.95
N PHE A 253 -2.90 -0.09 -16.95
CA PHE A 253 -2.36 -0.78 -15.78
C PHE A 253 -2.03 0.17 -14.63
N ASP A 254 -1.38 1.30 -14.91
CA ASP A 254 -1.07 2.33 -13.91
C ASP A 254 -2.33 2.97 -13.31
N GLY A 255 -3.33 3.26 -14.15
CA GLY A 255 -4.65 3.73 -13.71
C GLY A 255 -5.41 2.70 -12.88
N HIS A 256 -5.35 1.42 -13.26
CA HIS A 256 -5.98 0.32 -12.50
C HIS A 256 -5.28 0.09 -11.16
N TYR A 257 -3.96 -0.14 -11.16
CA TYR A 257 -3.24 -0.63 -9.99
C TYR A 257 -2.89 0.51 -9.01
N ASN A 258 -2.19 1.54 -9.48
CA ASN A 258 -1.68 2.60 -8.61
C ASN A 258 -2.78 3.58 -8.19
N HIS A 259 -3.74 3.86 -9.05
CA HIS A 259 -4.81 4.83 -8.75
C HIS A 259 -6.03 4.13 -8.16
N PHE A 260 -6.74 3.29 -8.90
CA PHE A 260 -7.99 2.71 -8.40
C PHE A 260 -7.76 1.70 -7.26
N CYS A 261 -6.91 0.69 -7.48
CA CYS A 261 -6.70 -0.38 -6.52
C CYS A 261 -6.01 0.12 -5.24
N LYS A 262 -4.93 0.90 -5.36
CA LYS A 262 -4.11 1.33 -4.21
C LYS A 262 -4.57 2.60 -3.51
N GLN A 263 -5.18 3.56 -4.21
CA GLN A 263 -5.66 4.79 -3.56
C GLN A 263 -7.12 4.71 -3.09
N ILE A 264 -7.95 3.86 -3.72
CA ILE A 264 -9.39 3.79 -3.41
C ILE A 264 -9.76 2.47 -2.74
N LEU A 265 -9.57 1.34 -3.42
CA LEU A 265 -9.99 0.05 -2.87
C LEU A 265 -9.18 -0.31 -1.62
N TRP A 266 -7.85 -0.24 -1.67
CA TRP A 266 -6.99 -0.66 -0.57
C TRP A 266 -7.30 0.09 0.74
N PRO A 267 -7.38 1.43 0.79
CA PRO A 267 -7.75 2.14 2.01
C PRO A 267 -9.15 1.77 2.51
N VAL A 268 -10.14 1.71 1.62
CA VAL A 268 -11.53 1.39 2.00
C VAL A 268 -11.66 -0.03 2.56
N PHE A 269 -11.03 -1.04 1.94
CA PHE A 269 -11.01 -2.41 2.45
C PHE A 269 -10.33 -2.50 3.84
N HIS A 270 -9.44 -1.56 4.16
CA HIS A 270 -8.74 -1.46 5.45
C HIS A 270 -9.26 -0.35 6.37
N TYR A 271 -10.50 0.13 6.17
CA TYR A 271 -11.18 1.12 7.03
C TYR A 271 -10.48 2.49 7.10
N GLN A 272 -9.64 2.80 6.11
CA GLN A 272 -9.02 4.10 5.93
C GLN A 272 -9.81 4.85 4.87
N MET A 273 -10.73 5.70 5.32
CA MET A 273 -11.52 6.51 4.41
C MET A 273 -10.62 7.59 3.79
N PRO A 274 -10.56 7.70 2.46
CA PRO A 274 -9.78 8.75 1.83
C PRO A 274 -10.51 10.09 2.01
N ASP A 275 -10.05 10.90 2.96
CA ASP A 275 -10.64 12.21 3.30
C ASP A 275 -10.27 13.33 2.29
N GLY A 276 -9.45 13.05 1.28
CA GLY A 276 -8.89 14.04 0.38
C GLY A 276 -9.79 14.38 -0.84
N PRO A 277 -9.93 15.66 -1.24
CA PRO A 277 -10.70 16.06 -2.42
C PRO A 277 -10.16 15.46 -3.73
N LYS A 278 -8.86 15.14 -3.79
CA LYS A 278 -8.24 14.44 -4.92
C LYS A 278 -8.82 13.04 -5.12
N SER A 279 -9.18 12.32 -4.04
CA SER A 279 -9.67 10.94 -4.10
C SER A 279 -10.94 10.80 -4.96
N LYS A 280 -11.82 11.81 -4.93
CA LYS A 280 -13.08 11.80 -5.68
C LYS A 280 -12.86 12.03 -7.17
N THR A 281 -11.96 12.93 -7.55
CA THR A 281 -11.60 13.19 -8.96
C THR A 281 -10.88 12.00 -9.60
N TRP A 282 -10.09 11.27 -8.81
CA TRP A 282 -9.44 10.03 -9.25
C TRP A 282 -10.44 8.88 -9.42
N GLU A 283 -11.50 8.78 -8.62
CA GLU A 283 -12.47 7.66 -8.69
C GLU A 283 -13.16 7.58 -10.07
N ASP A 284 -13.65 8.70 -10.60
CA ASP A 284 -14.38 8.73 -11.87
C ASP A 284 -13.50 8.37 -13.08
N HIS A 285 -12.26 8.88 -13.12
CA HIS A 285 -11.34 8.63 -14.24
C HIS A 285 -10.68 7.24 -14.13
N SER A 286 -10.42 6.76 -12.91
CA SER A 286 -9.69 5.50 -12.70
C SER A 286 -10.58 4.27 -12.84
N TRP A 287 -11.90 4.40 -12.68
CA TRP A 287 -12.84 3.29 -12.89
C TRP A 287 -12.78 2.72 -14.30
N THR A 288 -12.67 3.59 -15.31
CA THR A 288 -12.59 3.16 -16.72
C THR A 288 -11.39 2.25 -16.96
N TYR A 289 -10.22 2.63 -16.41
CA TYR A 289 -9.01 1.80 -16.48
C TYR A 289 -9.18 0.49 -15.72
N TYR A 290 -9.86 0.52 -14.57
CA TYR A 290 -10.16 -0.70 -13.81
C TYR A 290 -10.99 -1.69 -14.63
N VAL A 291 -12.05 -1.23 -15.28
CA VAL A 291 -12.92 -2.04 -16.15
C VAL A 291 -12.15 -2.58 -17.36
N ASN A 292 -11.31 -1.76 -18.01
CA ASN A 292 -10.53 -2.18 -19.17
C ASN A 292 -9.56 -3.32 -18.87
N VAL A 293 -8.85 -3.24 -17.74
CA VAL A 293 -7.93 -4.32 -17.32
C VAL A 293 -8.72 -5.58 -16.99
N ASN A 294 -9.80 -5.49 -16.21
CA ASN A 294 -10.66 -6.65 -15.92
C ASN A 294 -11.22 -7.30 -17.20
N ARG A 295 -11.62 -6.49 -18.18
CA ARG A 295 -12.10 -6.97 -19.48
C ARG A 295 -11.01 -7.71 -20.25
N SER A 296 -9.79 -7.17 -20.27
CA SER A 296 -8.64 -7.82 -20.92
C SER A 296 -8.33 -9.20 -20.31
N PHE A 297 -8.46 -9.33 -18.98
CA PHE A 297 -8.36 -10.62 -18.29
C PHE A 297 -9.48 -11.58 -18.72
N ALA A 298 -10.73 -11.13 -18.69
CA ALA A 298 -11.88 -11.95 -19.06
C ALA A 298 -11.81 -12.41 -20.53
N ASP A 299 -11.48 -11.52 -21.46
CA ASP A 299 -11.29 -11.82 -22.89
C ASP A 299 -10.26 -12.93 -23.09
N ARG A 300 -9.15 -12.83 -22.36
CA ARG A 300 -8.05 -13.78 -22.47
C ARG A 300 -8.45 -15.17 -21.95
N ILE A 301 -9.14 -15.24 -20.82
CA ILE A 301 -9.63 -16.49 -20.24
C ILE A 301 -10.65 -17.14 -21.18
N VAL A 302 -11.63 -16.37 -21.68
CA VAL A 302 -12.68 -16.87 -22.58
C VAL A 302 -12.08 -17.43 -23.87
N SER A 303 -11.01 -16.84 -24.41
CA SER A 303 -10.35 -17.33 -25.63
C SER A 303 -9.70 -18.72 -25.52
N LYS A 304 -9.37 -19.17 -24.31
CA LYS A 304 -8.66 -20.43 -24.06
C LYS A 304 -9.49 -21.46 -23.29
N TRP A 305 -10.55 -21.02 -22.63
CA TRP A 305 -11.39 -21.88 -21.80
C TRP A 305 -12.05 -22.99 -22.62
N LYS A 306 -12.05 -24.21 -22.08
CA LYS A 306 -12.77 -25.36 -22.63
C LYS A 306 -13.83 -25.83 -21.65
N ARG A 307 -14.87 -26.50 -22.16
CA ARG A 307 -15.95 -27.04 -21.33
C ARG A 307 -15.39 -27.99 -20.27
N GLY A 308 -15.73 -27.72 -19.01
CA GLY A 308 -15.24 -28.48 -17.86
C GLY A 308 -14.01 -27.90 -17.17
N ASP A 309 -13.40 -26.84 -17.69
CA ASP A 309 -12.31 -26.13 -16.99
C ASP A 309 -12.83 -25.23 -15.86
N VAL A 310 -11.99 -25.03 -14.85
CA VAL A 310 -12.29 -24.21 -13.66
C VAL A 310 -11.55 -22.90 -13.76
N VAL A 311 -12.23 -21.79 -13.46
CA VAL A 311 -11.62 -20.47 -13.34
C VAL A 311 -11.61 -20.09 -11.86
N TRP A 312 -10.42 -19.81 -11.33
CA TRP A 312 -10.25 -19.35 -9.96
C TRP A 312 -9.64 -17.95 -9.95
N VAL A 313 -10.42 -16.97 -9.49
CA VAL A 313 -10.04 -15.55 -9.47
C VAL A 313 -9.63 -15.13 -8.07
N HIS A 314 -8.50 -14.43 -7.97
CA HIS A 314 -7.95 -13.98 -6.69
C HIS A 314 -7.89 -12.46 -6.56
N ASP A 315 -8.26 -12.01 -5.36
CA ASP A 315 -8.00 -10.69 -4.81
C ASP A 315 -8.84 -9.52 -5.39
N TYR A 316 -8.76 -8.37 -4.73
CA TYR A 316 -9.58 -7.18 -5.03
C TYR A 316 -9.26 -6.51 -6.38
N HIS A 317 -8.15 -6.88 -7.01
CA HIS A 317 -7.75 -6.37 -8.32
C HIS A 317 -8.69 -6.84 -9.45
N LEU A 318 -9.32 -8.00 -9.27
CA LEU A 318 -10.07 -8.71 -10.32
C LEU A 318 -11.54 -8.96 -9.96
N LEU A 319 -12.17 -8.04 -9.20
CA LEU A 319 -13.53 -8.22 -8.66
C LEU A 319 -14.61 -8.33 -9.77
N LEU A 320 -14.37 -7.76 -10.95
CA LEU A 320 -15.33 -7.76 -12.06
C LEU A 320 -15.19 -8.95 -13.01
N VAL A 321 -14.04 -9.63 -12.99
CA VAL A 321 -13.74 -10.75 -13.89
C VAL A 321 -14.81 -11.85 -13.84
N PRO A 322 -15.33 -12.28 -12.67
CA PRO A 322 -16.33 -13.34 -12.64
C PRO A 322 -17.60 -12.98 -13.42
N ALA A 323 -18.07 -11.73 -13.35
CA ALA A 323 -19.25 -11.29 -14.10
C ALA A 323 -19.01 -11.24 -15.60
N MET A 324 -17.88 -10.66 -16.01
CA MET A 324 -17.52 -10.55 -17.43
C MET A 324 -17.32 -11.92 -18.09
N ILE A 325 -16.78 -12.89 -17.37
CA ILE A 325 -16.68 -14.28 -17.86
C ILE A 325 -18.07 -14.90 -17.96
N ARG A 326 -18.92 -14.72 -16.94
CA ARG A 326 -20.25 -15.33 -16.88
C ARG A 326 -21.18 -14.84 -17.98
N GLU A 327 -21.06 -13.59 -18.39
CA GLU A 327 -21.82 -13.02 -19.52
C GLU A 327 -21.56 -13.76 -20.83
N ARG A 328 -20.33 -14.26 -21.04
CA ARG A 328 -19.95 -14.99 -22.25
C ARG A 328 -20.03 -16.51 -22.09
N LEU A 329 -19.78 -17.00 -20.89
CA LEU A 329 -19.71 -18.41 -20.54
C LEU A 329 -20.65 -18.69 -19.35
N PRO A 330 -21.95 -18.93 -19.59
CA PRO A 330 -22.92 -19.13 -18.52
C PRO A 330 -22.66 -20.40 -17.71
N GLU A 331 -22.10 -21.46 -18.31
CA GLU A 331 -21.82 -22.76 -17.68
C GLU A 331 -20.45 -22.84 -16.96
N ALA A 332 -19.65 -21.77 -16.94
CA ALA A 332 -18.29 -21.83 -16.40
C ALA A 332 -18.27 -22.14 -14.89
N LYS A 333 -17.34 -22.99 -14.44
CA LYS A 333 -17.03 -23.19 -13.02
C LYS A 333 -16.17 -22.03 -12.52
N ILE A 334 -16.71 -21.13 -11.71
CA ILE A 334 -15.97 -19.93 -11.26
C ILE A 334 -15.88 -19.88 -9.73
N GLY A 335 -14.66 -19.88 -9.20
CA GLY A 335 -14.36 -19.57 -7.81
C GLY A 335 -13.76 -18.18 -7.68
N PHE A 336 -14.08 -17.46 -6.61
CA PHE A 336 -13.46 -16.19 -6.25
C PHE A 336 -12.95 -16.24 -4.81
N PHE A 337 -11.74 -15.74 -4.56
CA PHE A 337 -11.18 -15.69 -3.21
C PHE A 337 -10.57 -14.31 -2.91
N LEU A 338 -11.01 -13.67 -1.83
CA LEU A 338 -10.51 -12.37 -1.40
C LEU A 338 -9.44 -12.53 -0.32
N HIS A 339 -8.21 -12.06 -0.61
CA HIS A 339 -7.07 -12.15 0.32
C HIS A 339 -7.00 -10.96 1.30
N VAL A 340 -7.58 -9.82 0.93
CA VAL A 340 -7.68 -8.64 1.81
C VAL A 340 -8.87 -8.75 2.76
N ALA A 341 -8.89 -7.89 3.78
CA ALA A 341 -10.04 -7.74 4.66
C ALA A 341 -11.28 -7.28 3.88
N PHE A 342 -12.49 -7.71 4.29
CA PHE A 342 -13.74 -7.18 3.75
C PHE A 342 -14.38 -6.21 4.77
N PRO A 343 -14.68 -4.96 4.37
CA PRO A 343 -15.18 -3.93 5.28
C PRO A 343 -16.65 -4.15 5.64
N SER A 344 -17.11 -3.49 6.69
CA SER A 344 -18.51 -3.47 7.07
C SER A 344 -19.37 -2.78 6.01
N SER A 345 -20.67 -3.05 6.02
CA SER A 345 -21.60 -2.48 5.04
C SER A 345 -21.62 -0.96 5.02
N GLU A 346 -21.32 -0.30 6.13
CA GLU A 346 -21.29 1.16 6.24
C GLU A 346 -20.11 1.77 5.49
N VAL A 347 -18.92 1.19 5.68
CA VAL A 347 -17.71 1.60 4.98
C VAL A 347 -17.81 1.26 3.49
N PHE A 348 -18.33 0.08 3.15
CA PHE A 348 -18.51 -0.32 1.75
C PHE A 348 -19.52 0.58 1.00
N LYS A 349 -20.54 1.11 1.70
CA LYS A 349 -21.51 2.07 1.14
C LYS A 349 -20.89 3.37 0.65
N CYS A 350 -19.72 3.74 1.18
CA CYS A 350 -19.03 4.95 0.76
C CYS A 350 -18.45 4.87 -0.66
N LEU A 351 -18.27 3.66 -1.22
CA LEU A 351 -17.82 3.47 -2.60
C LEU A 351 -18.93 3.86 -3.58
N GLN A 352 -18.58 4.61 -4.63
CA GLN A 352 -19.56 5.00 -5.65
C GLN A 352 -19.96 3.78 -6.51
N VAL A 353 -18.96 2.99 -6.92
CA VAL A 353 -19.11 1.80 -7.79
C VAL A 353 -19.48 0.51 -7.04
N ARG A 354 -19.96 0.63 -5.80
CA ARG A 354 -20.27 -0.50 -4.89
C ARG A 354 -21.16 -1.59 -5.51
N ASN A 355 -22.15 -1.20 -6.29
CA ASN A 355 -23.10 -2.14 -6.89
C ASN A 355 -22.45 -3.00 -7.97
N GLU A 356 -21.61 -2.39 -8.80
CA GLU A 356 -20.90 -3.08 -9.90
C GLU A 356 -19.88 -4.06 -9.34
N LEU A 357 -19.15 -3.68 -8.29
CA LEU A 357 -18.20 -4.56 -7.60
C LEU A 357 -18.88 -5.78 -6.99
N LEU A 358 -20.01 -5.60 -6.29
CA LEU A 358 -20.75 -6.73 -5.70
C LEU A 358 -21.35 -7.64 -6.75
N LYS A 359 -21.93 -7.08 -7.83
CA LYS A 359 -22.43 -7.87 -8.96
C LYS A 359 -21.30 -8.65 -9.65
N GLY A 360 -20.11 -8.04 -9.75
CA GLY A 360 -18.87 -8.67 -10.16
C GLY A 360 -18.58 -9.94 -9.37
N MET A 361 -18.54 -9.84 -8.04
CA MET A 361 -18.25 -10.96 -7.14
C MET A 361 -19.34 -12.03 -7.17
N LEU A 362 -20.61 -11.63 -7.17
CA LEU A 362 -21.77 -12.54 -7.12
C LEU A 362 -22.00 -13.36 -8.39
N ALA A 363 -21.21 -13.15 -9.44
CA ALA A 363 -21.22 -14.00 -10.63
C ALA A 363 -20.39 -15.30 -10.47
N ALA A 364 -19.60 -15.42 -9.40
CA ALA A 364 -18.91 -16.64 -9.02
C ALA A 364 -19.87 -17.69 -8.43
N ASN A 365 -19.53 -18.98 -8.55
CA ASN A 365 -20.26 -20.06 -7.89
C ASN A 365 -19.91 -20.16 -6.40
N LEU A 366 -18.63 -19.91 -6.07
CA LEU A 366 -18.10 -19.95 -4.71
C LEU A 366 -17.28 -18.69 -4.44
N ILE A 367 -17.55 -18.04 -3.31
CA ILE A 367 -16.80 -16.89 -2.80
C ILE A 367 -16.13 -17.28 -1.49
N GLY A 368 -14.81 -17.13 -1.40
CA GLY A 368 -14.02 -17.42 -0.21
C GLY A 368 -13.46 -16.16 0.45
N PHE A 369 -13.49 -16.15 1.78
CA PHE A 369 -12.84 -15.16 2.65
C PHE A 369 -11.94 -15.85 3.67
N HIS A 370 -11.05 -15.10 4.34
CA HIS A 370 -10.20 -15.67 5.39
C HIS A 370 -10.92 -15.99 6.69
N ILE A 371 -11.74 -15.07 7.20
CA ILE A 371 -12.37 -15.18 8.52
C ILE A 371 -13.90 -15.09 8.45
N PRO A 372 -14.62 -15.63 9.46
CA PRO A 372 -16.07 -15.54 9.54
C PRO A 372 -16.60 -14.10 9.59
N GLU A 373 -15.85 -13.17 10.19
CA GLU A 373 -16.24 -11.76 10.28
C GLU A 373 -16.42 -11.13 8.89
N TYR A 374 -15.48 -11.34 7.97
CA TYR A 374 -15.53 -10.85 6.60
C TYR A 374 -16.69 -11.47 5.82
N THR A 375 -16.95 -12.76 6.05
CA THR A 375 -18.11 -13.45 5.45
C THR A 375 -19.42 -12.80 5.89
N ARG A 376 -19.56 -12.49 7.18
CA ARG A 376 -20.76 -11.83 7.71
C ARG A 376 -20.93 -10.43 7.12
N HIS A 377 -19.85 -9.63 7.08
CA HIS A 377 -19.88 -8.29 6.49
C HIS A 377 -20.27 -8.33 5.02
N PHE A 378 -19.75 -9.29 4.25
CA PHE A 378 -20.12 -9.48 2.85
C PHE A 378 -21.60 -9.79 2.68
N LEU A 379 -22.13 -10.78 3.41
CA LEU A 379 -23.54 -11.17 3.34
C LEU A 379 -24.48 -10.02 3.72
N GLN A 380 -24.14 -9.27 4.78
CA GLN A 380 -24.89 -8.09 5.20
C GLN A 380 -24.86 -6.99 4.14
N THR A 381 -23.71 -6.78 3.51
CA THR A 381 -23.53 -5.80 2.44
C THR A 381 -24.34 -6.15 1.20
N CYS A 382 -24.31 -7.41 0.76
CA CYS A 382 -25.12 -7.91 -0.34
C CYS A 382 -26.62 -7.70 -0.07
N LYS A 383 -27.10 -8.09 1.12
CA LYS A 383 -28.52 -7.92 1.51
C LYS A 383 -28.94 -6.45 1.59
N SER A 384 -28.05 -5.56 2.03
CA SER A 384 -28.38 -4.15 2.21
C SER A 384 -28.32 -3.33 0.92
N LEU A 385 -27.47 -3.69 -0.05
CA LEU A 385 -27.22 -2.87 -1.24
C LEU A 385 -27.91 -3.37 -2.49
N LEU A 386 -28.10 -4.69 -2.62
CA LEU A 386 -28.65 -5.28 -3.83
C LEU A 386 -30.09 -5.75 -3.60
N PRO A 387 -31.08 -5.14 -4.26
CA PRO A 387 -32.47 -5.58 -4.15
C PRO A 387 -32.68 -6.98 -4.78
N ASP A 388 -31.78 -7.39 -5.67
CA ASP A 388 -31.79 -8.70 -6.33
C ASP A 388 -31.47 -9.86 -5.38
N VAL A 389 -31.00 -9.59 -4.16
CA VAL A 389 -30.63 -10.63 -3.18
C VAL A 389 -31.87 -10.98 -2.36
N VAL A 390 -32.40 -12.19 -2.59
CA VAL A 390 -33.59 -12.72 -1.92
C VAL A 390 -33.25 -13.26 -0.53
N ASP A 391 -32.10 -13.93 -0.39
CA ASP A 391 -31.61 -14.45 0.89
C ASP A 391 -30.08 -14.40 0.91
N ALA A 392 -29.52 -14.04 2.06
CA ALA A 392 -28.07 -14.04 2.31
C ALA A 392 -27.85 -14.52 3.73
N THR A 393 -27.55 -15.82 3.88
CA THR A 393 -27.42 -16.48 5.17
C THR A 393 -26.15 -17.33 5.20
N CYS A 394 -25.40 -17.32 6.31
CA CYS A 394 -24.11 -18.02 6.42
C CYS A 394 -24.19 -19.53 6.12
N ARG A 395 -25.34 -20.18 6.35
CA ARG A 395 -25.52 -21.63 6.06
C ARG A 395 -25.93 -21.92 4.61
N ARG A 396 -26.61 -20.98 3.94
CA ARG A 396 -27.22 -21.20 2.62
C ARG A 396 -26.53 -20.44 1.50
N GLY A 397 -25.63 -19.52 1.83
CA GLY A 397 -24.98 -18.63 0.88
C GLY A 397 -25.86 -17.44 0.50
N VAL A 398 -25.63 -16.89 -0.68
CA VAL A 398 -26.44 -15.81 -1.29
C VAL A 398 -27.33 -16.42 -2.38
N ARG A 399 -28.63 -16.15 -2.31
CA ARG A 399 -29.60 -16.50 -3.34
C ARG A 399 -30.06 -15.23 -4.04
N LEU A 400 -29.87 -15.20 -5.35
CA LEU A 400 -30.31 -14.12 -6.23
C LEU A 400 -31.75 -14.35 -6.71
N SER A 401 -32.38 -13.28 -7.17
CA SER A 401 -33.73 -13.27 -7.75
C SER A 401 -33.84 -14.11 -9.02
N ASN A 402 -32.73 -14.30 -9.75
CA ASN A 402 -32.65 -15.17 -10.93
C ASN A 402 -32.46 -16.67 -10.58
N SER A 403 -32.88 -17.09 -9.39
CA SER A 403 -32.73 -18.45 -8.84
C SER A 403 -31.30 -18.98 -8.71
N ARG A 404 -30.26 -18.15 -8.97
CA ARG A 404 -28.88 -18.58 -8.75
C ARG A 404 -28.51 -18.58 -7.29
N ARG A 405 -27.77 -19.62 -6.91
CA ARG A 405 -27.21 -19.78 -5.57
C ARG A 405 -25.69 -19.67 -5.61
N ILE A 406 -25.16 -18.77 -4.80
CA ILE A 406 -23.73 -18.56 -4.61
C ILE A 406 -23.38 -19.04 -3.20
N GLN A 407 -22.44 -19.96 -3.10
CA GLN A 407 -21.93 -20.36 -1.80
C GLN A 407 -20.86 -19.37 -1.32
N VAL A 408 -20.90 -19.03 -0.03
CA VAL A 408 -19.90 -18.17 0.60
C VAL A 408 -19.26 -18.94 1.74
N ILE A 409 -17.94 -19.03 1.73
CA ILE A 409 -17.16 -19.80 2.72
C ILE A 409 -16.07 -18.93 3.35
N ASN A 410 -15.62 -19.36 4.53
CA ASN A 410 -14.40 -18.85 5.14
C ASN A 410 -13.37 -19.99 5.18
N LEU A 411 -12.20 -19.74 4.62
CA LEU A 411 -11.05 -20.64 4.64
C LEU A 411 -9.78 -19.80 4.81
N PRO A 412 -9.07 -19.91 5.95
CA PRO A 412 -7.80 -19.22 6.13
C PRO A 412 -6.74 -19.80 5.21
N ILE A 413 -5.94 -18.94 4.56
CA ILE A 413 -4.79 -19.40 3.79
C ILE A 413 -3.66 -19.79 4.75
N GLY A 414 -3.04 -20.94 4.48
CA GLY A 414 -1.93 -21.47 5.25
C GLY A 414 -0.56 -21.24 4.62
N ILE A 415 0.48 -21.62 5.35
CA ILE A 415 1.86 -21.70 4.83
C ILE A 415 2.12 -23.09 4.21
N ASP A 416 3.27 -23.23 3.55
CA ASP A 416 3.82 -24.52 3.12
C ASP A 416 5.00 -24.95 4.02
N PRO A 417 4.74 -25.79 5.04
CA PRO A 417 5.76 -26.25 5.98
C PRO A 417 6.94 -26.95 5.32
N ILE A 418 6.68 -27.77 4.30
CA ILE A 418 7.68 -28.66 3.68
C ILE A 418 8.74 -27.84 2.95
N SER A 419 8.28 -26.89 2.12
CA SER A 419 9.16 -25.97 1.41
C SER A 419 9.96 -25.12 2.39
N LEU A 420 9.30 -24.59 3.43
CA LEU A 420 9.94 -23.78 4.45
C LEU A 420 11.07 -24.55 5.16
N ASP A 421 10.84 -25.80 5.57
CA ASP A 421 11.87 -26.66 6.18
C ASP A 421 13.07 -26.89 5.24
N CYS A 422 12.81 -27.12 3.94
CA CYS A 422 13.86 -27.27 2.95
C CYS A 422 14.72 -25.99 2.81
N TYR A 423 14.10 -24.81 2.80
CA TYR A 423 14.83 -23.55 2.73
C TYR A 423 15.60 -23.28 4.02
N ARG A 424 15.01 -23.61 5.17
CA ARG A 424 15.59 -23.41 6.50
C ARG A 424 16.86 -24.23 6.72
N GLY A 425 16.94 -25.43 6.11
CA GLY A 425 18.12 -26.30 6.15
C GLY A 425 19.29 -25.87 5.24
N LYS A 426 19.15 -24.81 4.44
CA LYS A 426 20.21 -24.37 3.53
C LYS A 426 21.41 -23.79 4.30
N PRO A 427 22.65 -24.02 3.84
CA PRO A 427 23.87 -23.57 4.53
C PRO A 427 23.96 -22.05 4.64
N GLU A 428 23.37 -21.31 3.68
CA GLU A 428 23.30 -19.85 3.71
C GLU A 428 22.51 -19.33 4.91
N VAL A 429 21.38 -19.98 5.24
CA VAL A 429 20.54 -19.61 6.40
C VAL A 429 21.31 -19.84 7.69
N LEU A 430 21.95 -21.01 7.83
CA LEU A 430 22.73 -21.35 9.02
C LEU A 430 23.90 -20.38 9.26
N ARG A 431 24.55 -19.90 8.19
CA ARG A 431 25.58 -18.87 8.28
C ARG A 431 25.03 -17.56 8.85
N TRP A 432 23.87 -17.11 8.37
CA TRP A 432 23.21 -15.90 8.85
C TRP A 432 22.71 -16.04 10.29
N VAL A 433 22.16 -17.20 10.65
CA VAL A 433 21.78 -17.50 12.04
C VAL A 433 22.96 -17.32 12.99
N LYS A 434 24.12 -17.91 12.66
CA LYS A 434 25.34 -17.77 13.47
C LYS A 434 25.79 -16.32 13.58
N THR A 435 25.75 -15.58 12.47
CA THR A 435 26.14 -14.17 12.42
C THR A 435 25.26 -13.31 13.33
N LEU A 436 23.94 -13.53 13.31
CA LEU A 436 22.99 -12.82 14.15
C LEU A 436 23.13 -13.19 15.63
N GLN A 437 23.39 -14.46 15.95
CA GLN A 437 23.65 -14.91 17.32
C GLN A 437 24.91 -14.26 17.90
N ASP A 438 25.99 -14.20 17.13
CA ASP A 438 27.26 -13.59 17.54
C ASP A 438 27.08 -12.07 17.75
N GLN A 439 26.36 -11.41 16.84
CA GLN A 439 26.11 -9.96 16.92
C GLN A 439 25.23 -9.55 18.11
N TYR A 440 24.21 -10.35 18.43
CA TYR A 440 23.20 -10.00 19.44
C TYR A 440 23.30 -10.87 20.70
N LYS A 441 24.49 -11.38 21.01
CA LYS A 441 24.74 -12.20 22.20
C LYS A 441 24.33 -11.46 23.48
N GLY A 442 23.54 -12.13 24.32
CA GLY A 442 23.04 -11.57 25.59
C GLY A 442 21.92 -10.55 25.45
N LYS A 443 21.44 -10.27 24.23
CA LYS A 443 20.31 -9.36 23.97
C LYS A 443 19.06 -10.15 23.60
N LYS A 444 17.89 -9.53 23.85
CA LYS A 444 16.57 -10.02 23.45
C LYS A 444 16.15 -9.34 22.16
N LEU A 445 15.78 -10.12 21.16
CA LEU A 445 15.41 -9.64 19.84
C LEU A 445 13.91 -9.65 19.64
N ILE A 446 13.36 -8.46 19.38
CA ILE A 446 12.00 -8.29 18.89
C ILE A 446 12.10 -8.05 17.39
N VAL A 447 11.43 -8.87 16.60
CA VAL A 447 11.45 -8.77 15.14
C VAL A 447 10.10 -8.30 14.64
N ALA A 448 10.15 -7.47 13.61
CA ALA A 448 8.98 -7.02 12.88
C ALA A 448 9.31 -6.87 11.40
N ARG A 449 8.44 -7.40 10.54
CA ARG A 449 8.55 -7.26 9.08
C ARG A 449 7.20 -6.80 8.54
N ASP A 450 7.18 -5.57 8.05
CA ASP A 450 5.94 -4.94 7.59
C ASP A 450 6.18 -4.16 6.31
N LYS A 451 5.12 -3.99 5.51
CA LYS A 451 5.12 -3.00 4.43
C LYS A 451 4.96 -1.61 5.04
N LEU A 452 5.64 -0.63 4.46
CA LEU A 452 5.52 0.75 4.89
C LEU A 452 4.23 1.35 4.32
N ASP A 453 3.14 1.14 5.04
CA ASP A 453 1.82 1.71 4.74
C ASP A 453 1.13 2.16 6.04
N HIS A 454 0.01 2.86 5.91
CA HIS A 454 -0.79 3.30 7.06
C HIS A 454 -1.52 2.13 7.76
N VAL A 455 -1.60 0.95 7.14
CA VAL A 455 -2.43 -0.17 7.58
C VAL A 455 -1.66 -1.11 8.52
N ARG A 456 -0.38 -1.34 8.26
CA ARG A 456 0.49 -2.27 8.99
C ARG A 456 0.94 -1.75 10.35
N GLY A 457 0.66 -0.48 10.64
CA GLY A 457 0.81 0.09 11.97
C GLY A 457 2.25 0.19 12.48
N VAL A 458 3.22 0.40 11.57
CA VAL A 458 4.65 0.55 11.93
C VAL A 458 4.88 1.74 12.86
N ARG A 459 4.14 2.84 12.66
CA ARG A 459 4.19 4.02 13.54
C ARG A 459 3.81 3.64 14.98
N GLN A 460 2.67 2.99 15.14
CA GLN A 460 2.13 2.57 16.43
C GLN A 460 3.12 1.65 17.17
N LYS A 461 3.73 0.72 16.44
CA LYS A 461 4.76 -0.19 16.97
C LYS A 461 5.95 0.54 17.58
N LEU A 462 6.51 1.49 16.83
CA LEU A 462 7.68 2.25 17.27
C LEU A 462 7.37 3.13 18.49
N LEU A 463 6.19 3.76 18.52
CA LEU A 463 5.74 4.54 19.67
C LEU A 463 5.52 3.66 20.91
N ALA A 464 4.94 2.47 20.75
CA ALA A 464 4.79 1.51 21.84
C ALA A 464 6.16 1.03 22.37
N TYR A 465 7.13 0.81 21.49
CA TYR A 465 8.49 0.45 21.88
C TYR A 465 9.21 1.58 22.63
N GLU A 466 9.05 2.83 22.16
CA GLU A 466 9.54 4.02 22.86
C GLU A 466 8.95 4.13 24.27
N LEU A 467 7.64 3.91 24.41
CA LEU A 467 6.94 3.89 25.69
C LEU A 467 7.44 2.77 26.60
N PHE A 468 7.68 1.57 26.05
CA PHE A 468 8.23 0.42 26.78
C PHE A 468 9.61 0.73 27.38
N LEU A 469 10.52 1.34 26.62
CA LEU A 469 11.86 1.73 27.10
C LEU A 469 11.82 2.87 28.14
N ASN A 470 10.82 3.74 28.05
CA ASN A 470 10.56 4.77 29.05
C ASN A 470 10.08 4.17 30.38
N ALA A 471 9.07 3.28 30.31
CA ALA A 471 8.46 2.67 31.47
C ALA A 471 9.36 1.64 32.17
N ASN A 472 10.26 0.98 31.43
CA ASN A 472 11.10 -0.10 31.95
C ASN A 472 12.60 0.16 31.70
N PRO A 473 13.27 0.96 32.54
CA PRO A 473 14.69 1.25 32.40
C PRO A 473 15.60 0.01 32.42
N GLU A 474 15.17 -1.09 33.05
CA GLU A 474 15.89 -2.34 33.19
C GLU A 474 16.12 -3.09 31.87
N TRP A 475 15.29 -2.79 30.86
CA TRP A 475 15.34 -3.39 29.52
C TRP A 475 16.18 -2.57 28.53
N ARG A 476 16.63 -1.38 28.93
CA ARG A 476 17.61 -0.60 28.16
C ARG A 476 18.90 -1.41 28.03
N GLU A 477 19.54 -1.35 26.87
CA GLU A 477 20.73 -2.13 26.48
C GLU A 477 20.53 -3.65 26.30
N LYS A 478 19.41 -4.21 26.81
CA LYS A 478 19.09 -5.64 26.71
C LYS A 478 18.14 -5.97 25.56
N ALA A 479 17.17 -5.10 25.25
CA ALA A 479 16.19 -5.34 24.20
C ALA A 479 16.56 -4.62 22.90
N VAL A 480 16.42 -5.28 21.74
CA VAL A 480 16.62 -4.67 20.42
C VAL A 480 15.42 -4.97 19.53
N LEU A 481 14.85 -3.92 18.94
CA LEU A 481 13.80 -4.03 17.94
C LEU A 481 14.41 -3.97 16.53
N ILE A 482 14.24 -5.03 15.75
CA ILE A 482 14.62 -5.07 14.33
C ILE A 482 13.35 -4.91 13.50
N GLN A 483 13.19 -3.73 12.89
CA GLN A 483 12.08 -3.42 12.01
C GLN A 483 12.56 -3.44 10.56
N VAL A 484 12.09 -4.43 9.81
CA VAL A 484 12.24 -4.49 8.35
C VAL A 484 11.00 -3.84 7.74
N ALA A 485 11.19 -2.69 7.10
CA ALA A 485 10.13 -1.96 6.41
C ALA A 485 10.32 -2.07 4.90
N LEU A 486 9.42 -2.81 4.26
CA LEU A 486 9.40 -2.94 2.80
C LEU A 486 8.84 -1.64 2.22
N SER A 487 9.71 -0.81 1.66
CA SER A 487 9.33 0.42 0.96
C SER A 487 8.84 0.07 -0.46
N SER A 488 7.61 0.47 -0.77
CA SER A 488 7.07 0.37 -2.13
C SER A 488 7.41 1.63 -2.93
N SER A 489 7.51 1.54 -4.26
CA SER A 489 7.76 2.72 -5.10
C SER A 489 6.66 3.79 -5.00
N GLU A 490 5.49 3.42 -4.48
CA GLU A 490 4.31 4.25 -4.29
C GLU A 490 4.35 5.04 -2.97
N THR A 491 5.09 4.56 -1.95
CA THR A 491 5.28 5.25 -0.66
C THR A 491 6.32 6.38 -0.75
N LYS A 492 6.98 6.56 -1.90
CA LYS A 492 8.00 7.59 -2.09
C LYS A 492 7.37 8.98 -2.05
N GLY A 493 7.53 9.66 -0.92
CA GLY A 493 6.97 10.99 -0.66
C GLY A 493 5.79 11.00 0.31
N ASP A 494 5.44 9.86 0.91
CA ASP A 494 4.43 9.79 1.96
C ASP A 494 4.95 10.45 3.25
N PRO A 495 4.20 11.39 3.87
CA PRO A 495 4.55 11.96 5.17
C PRO A 495 4.74 10.91 6.28
N LEU A 496 4.17 9.71 6.14
CA LEU A 496 4.36 8.60 7.08
C LEU A 496 5.82 8.16 7.16
N GLU A 497 6.55 8.11 6.04
CA GLU A 497 7.95 7.68 6.05
C GLU A 497 8.82 8.65 6.84
N ALA A 498 8.63 9.96 6.65
CA ALA A 498 9.33 10.99 7.39
C ALA A 498 9.05 10.86 8.90
N THR A 499 7.76 10.74 9.26
CA THR A 499 7.33 10.58 10.65
C THR A 499 7.96 9.35 11.31
N ILE A 500 8.02 8.21 10.61
CA ILE A 500 8.64 6.99 11.13
C ILE A 500 10.15 7.16 11.29
N SER A 501 10.81 7.78 10.31
CA SER A 501 12.25 8.07 10.39
C SER A 501 12.57 8.98 11.58
N ASP A 502 11.72 9.96 11.87
CA ASP A 502 11.87 10.86 13.00
C ASP A 502 11.72 10.12 14.34
N ILE A 503 10.72 9.23 14.46
CA ILE A 503 10.55 8.39 15.65
C ILE A 503 11.76 7.47 15.86
N VAL A 504 12.23 6.79 14.82
CA VAL A 504 13.43 5.93 14.90
C VAL A 504 14.64 6.74 15.32
N THR A 505 14.82 7.94 14.77
CA THR A 505 15.94 8.82 15.11
C THR A 505 15.84 9.30 16.55
N ARG A 506 14.65 9.68 17.02
CA ARG A 506 14.38 10.08 18.40
C ARG A 506 14.71 8.97 19.40
N VAL A 507 14.22 7.75 19.14
CA VAL A 507 14.46 6.57 19.99
C VAL A 507 15.95 6.22 20.03
N ASN A 508 16.60 6.16 18.87
CA ASN A 508 18.03 5.87 18.81
C ASN A 508 18.86 6.99 19.46
N SER A 509 18.52 8.26 19.30
CA SER A 509 19.27 9.37 19.90
C SER A 509 19.14 9.40 21.43
N SER A 510 18.04 8.88 21.97
CA SER A 510 17.78 8.89 23.42
C SER A 510 18.48 7.76 24.17
N TRP A 511 18.65 6.59 23.55
CA TRP A 511 19.17 5.39 24.23
C TRP A 511 20.28 4.63 23.51
N ALA A 512 20.67 5.02 22.29
CA ALA A 512 21.80 4.36 21.64
C ALA A 512 23.13 4.75 22.29
N ASN A 513 24.04 3.78 22.33
CA ASN A 513 25.45 3.97 22.69
C ASN A 513 26.32 3.32 21.60
N LEU A 514 27.65 3.38 21.73
CA LEU A 514 28.56 2.86 20.70
C LEU A 514 28.39 1.36 20.40
N ALA A 515 27.91 0.58 21.37
CA ALA A 515 27.74 -0.89 21.29
C ALA A 515 26.27 -1.33 21.23
N TYR A 516 25.32 -0.42 21.36
CA TYR A 516 23.90 -0.70 21.50
C TYR A 516 23.06 0.28 20.70
N GLN A 517 22.25 -0.26 19.81
CA GLN A 517 21.23 0.46 19.08
C GLN A 517 19.87 -0.15 19.42
N PRO A 518 18.94 0.61 20.03
CA PRO A 518 17.65 0.07 20.45
C PRO A 518 16.75 -0.31 19.28
N VAL A 519 16.79 0.45 18.17
CA VAL A 519 15.97 0.18 16.97
C VAL A 519 16.85 0.10 15.73
N VAL A 520 16.89 -1.10 15.13
CA VAL A 520 17.51 -1.35 13.82
C VAL A 520 16.41 -1.26 12.76
N TYR A 521 16.41 -0.15 12.02
CA TYR A 521 15.42 0.12 10.99
C TYR A 521 15.99 -0.11 9.59
N LEU A 522 15.47 -1.11 8.89
CA LEU A 522 15.90 -1.49 7.55
C LEU A 522 14.81 -1.13 6.53
N LYS A 523 15.07 -0.13 5.68
CA LYS A 523 14.16 0.32 4.60
C LYS A 523 14.22 -0.53 3.33
N GLN A 524 15.09 -1.54 3.29
CA GLN A 524 15.37 -2.36 2.11
C GLN A 524 14.75 -3.74 2.24
N GLU A 525 14.46 -4.35 1.09
CA GLU A 525 14.12 -5.77 1.05
C GLU A 525 15.32 -6.60 1.50
N ILE A 526 15.05 -7.56 2.37
CA ILE A 526 16.07 -8.52 2.84
C ILE A 526 15.98 -9.79 2.02
N ALA A 527 17.12 -10.43 1.81
CA ALA A 527 17.16 -11.71 1.11
C ALA A 527 16.40 -12.79 1.91
N TYR A 528 15.76 -13.72 1.21
CA TYR A 528 14.97 -14.77 1.87
C TYR A 528 15.76 -15.59 2.92
N PRO A 529 17.05 -15.93 2.73
CA PRO A 529 17.84 -16.61 3.76
C PRO A 529 18.05 -15.77 5.03
N GLN A 530 18.22 -14.45 4.89
CA GLN A 530 18.35 -13.52 6.02
C GLN A 530 17.03 -13.42 6.78
N TYR A 531 15.92 -13.41 6.06
CA TYR A 531 14.58 -13.39 6.64
C TYR A 531 14.32 -14.63 7.51
N LEU A 532 14.57 -15.83 7.00
CA LEU A 532 14.40 -17.07 7.76
C LEU A 532 15.32 -17.09 8.99
N ALA A 533 16.58 -16.69 8.83
CA ALA A 533 17.52 -16.59 9.95
C ALA A 533 17.02 -15.62 11.04
N LEU A 534 16.45 -14.48 10.64
CA LEU A 534 15.89 -13.48 11.54
C LEU A 534 14.70 -14.05 12.34
N LEU A 535 13.79 -14.76 11.68
CA LEU A 535 12.65 -15.42 12.35
C LEU A 535 13.10 -16.51 13.33
N SER A 536 14.16 -17.25 13.03
CA SER A 536 14.69 -18.31 13.91
C SER A 536 15.40 -17.78 15.16
N VAL A 537 16.03 -16.60 15.10
CA VAL A 537 16.81 -16.05 16.24
C VAL A 537 15.94 -15.13 17.14
N ALA A 538 14.81 -14.64 16.62
CA ALA A 538 13.93 -13.72 17.35
C ALA A 538 13.32 -14.31 18.63
N ASP A 539 13.39 -13.58 19.74
CA ASP A 539 12.73 -13.93 21.01
C ASP A 539 11.23 -13.59 20.99
N ALA A 540 10.85 -12.55 20.24
CA ALA A 540 9.46 -12.20 20.02
C ALA A 540 9.25 -11.67 18.60
N LEU A 541 8.10 -11.99 18.00
CA LEU A 541 7.61 -11.36 16.77
C LEU A 541 6.47 -10.40 17.13
N MET A 542 6.55 -9.16 16.65
CA MET A 542 5.54 -8.14 16.91
C MET A 542 4.84 -7.71 15.61
N ILE A 543 3.53 -7.95 15.54
CA ILE A 543 2.67 -7.55 14.41
C ILE A 543 1.54 -6.66 14.95
N THR A 544 1.59 -5.38 14.60
CA THR A 544 0.64 -4.35 15.06
C THR A 544 -0.20 -3.78 13.91
N SER A 545 -0.60 -4.65 12.98
CA SER A 545 -1.44 -4.23 11.84
C SER A 545 -2.80 -3.74 12.33
N GLN A 546 -3.23 -2.55 11.90
CA GLN A 546 -4.53 -1.97 12.26
C GLN A 546 -5.70 -2.73 11.65
N ARG A 547 -5.50 -3.30 10.46
CA ARG A 547 -6.45 -4.21 9.80
C ARG A 547 -5.66 -5.06 8.82
N ASP A 548 -5.84 -6.37 8.83
CA ASP A 548 -5.14 -7.24 7.89
C ASP A 548 -5.97 -8.48 7.58
N GLY A 549 -5.98 -8.90 6.32
CA GLY A 549 -6.76 -10.06 5.87
C GLY A 549 -6.26 -11.37 6.50
N MET A 550 -4.97 -11.66 6.34
CA MET A 550 -4.27 -12.79 6.96
C MET A 550 -2.78 -12.47 7.01
N ASN A 551 -2.11 -12.82 8.12
CA ASN A 551 -0.69 -12.55 8.30
C ASN A 551 0.14 -13.83 8.25
N LEU A 552 0.67 -14.17 7.08
CA LEU A 552 1.48 -15.38 6.92
C LEU A 552 2.84 -15.31 7.63
N THR A 553 3.41 -14.11 7.84
CA THR A 553 4.65 -13.93 8.62
C THR A 553 4.53 -14.53 10.02
N SER A 554 3.37 -14.40 10.67
CA SER A 554 3.13 -15.00 11.99
C SER A 554 3.16 -16.54 11.96
N HIS A 555 2.58 -17.16 10.92
CA HIS A 555 2.58 -18.61 10.74
C HIS A 555 4.01 -19.11 10.46
N GLU A 556 4.74 -18.43 9.58
CA GLU A 556 6.14 -18.73 9.26
C GLU A 556 7.03 -18.63 10.51
N TYR A 557 6.80 -17.61 11.35
CA TYR A 557 7.52 -17.44 12.61
C TYR A 557 7.25 -18.58 13.60
N ILE A 558 5.99 -18.89 13.88
CA ILE A 558 5.63 -19.99 14.80
C ILE A 558 6.28 -21.30 14.35
N TYR A 559 6.29 -21.56 13.04
CA TYR A 559 6.91 -22.74 12.47
C TYR A 559 8.45 -22.74 12.62
N CYS A 560 9.09 -21.58 12.47
CA CYS A 560 10.54 -21.43 12.67
C CYS A 560 10.99 -21.58 14.14
N GLN A 561 10.06 -21.51 15.11
CA GLN A 561 10.32 -21.48 16.56
C GLN A 561 10.35 -22.87 17.23
N ASP A 562 10.63 -23.93 16.47
CA ASP A 562 10.69 -25.32 16.94
C ASP A 562 11.96 -25.68 17.73
N GLY A 563 12.95 -24.78 17.77
CA GLY A 563 14.22 -25.00 18.49
C GLY A 563 15.17 -26.00 17.83
N LYS A 564 14.92 -26.47 16.60
CA LYS A 564 15.81 -27.43 15.91
C LYS A 564 17.14 -26.80 15.50
N ILE A 565 17.10 -25.56 15.04
CA ILE A 565 18.28 -24.84 14.54
C ILE A 565 18.99 -24.09 15.66
N VAL A 566 18.21 -23.48 16.56
CA VAL A 566 18.72 -22.75 17.71
C VAL A 566 18.07 -23.33 18.98
N PRO A 567 18.70 -24.32 19.63
CA PRO A 567 18.13 -24.95 20.82
C PRO A 567 17.89 -23.97 21.98
N GLU A 568 18.72 -22.94 22.08
CA GLU A 568 18.65 -21.89 23.11
C GLU A 568 17.51 -20.89 22.90
N LYS A 569 16.98 -20.79 21.66
CA LYS A 569 15.93 -19.84 21.26
C LYS A 569 14.78 -20.66 20.66
N ARG A 570 13.83 -21.02 21.53
CA ARG A 570 12.65 -21.82 21.18
C ARG A 570 11.40 -21.17 21.73
N HIS A 571 10.27 -21.45 21.10
CA HIS A 571 8.95 -21.01 21.56
C HIS A 571 8.86 -19.49 21.78
N GLY A 572 9.51 -18.71 20.91
CA GLY A 572 9.45 -17.25 20.95
C GLY A 572 8.02 -16.73 20.92
N CYS A 573 7.78 -15.63 21.62
CA CYS A 573 6.44 -15.11 21.84
C CYS A 573 5.90 -14.39 20.60
N LEU A 574 4.61 -14.56 20.31
CA LEU A 574 3.93 -13.84 19.24
C LEU A 574 3.03 -12.75 19.84
N ILE A 575 3.39 -11.49 19.58
CA ILE A 575 2.56 -10.32 19.87
C ILE A 575 1.78 -10.00 18.59
N LEU A 576 0.46 -10.15 18.63
CA LEU A 576 -0.40 -10.05 17.46
C LEU A 576 -1.55 -9.06 17.69
N SER A 577 -1.77 -8.20 16.71
CA SER A 577 -2.92 -7.30 16.71
C SER A 577 -4.23 -8.07 16.62
N GLU A 578 -5.20 -7.72 17.47
CA GLU A 578 -6.57 -8.28 17.45
C GLU A 578 -7.28 -8.08 16.11
N PHE A 579 -6.86 -7.09 15.32
CA PHE A 579 -7.44 -6.77 14.02
C PHE A 579 -6.81 -7.54 12.84
N THR A 580 -5.91 -8.48 13.13
CA THR A 580 -5.30 -9.37 12.14
C THR A 580 -6.17 -10.61 11.97
N GLY A 581 -6.49 -11.02 10.73
CA GLY A 581 -7.32 -12.21 10.51
C GLY A 581 -6.77 -13.50 11.11
N THR A 582 -5.46 -13.59 11.33
CA THR A 582 -4.80 -14.73 11.98
C THR A 582 -5.27 -14.95 13.43
N THR A 583 -5.64 -13.89 14.16
CA THR A 583 -6.10 -13.96 15.57
C THR A 583 -7.30 -14.89 15.73
N SER A 584 -8.19 -14.94 14.73
CA SER A 584 -9.35 -15.85 14.72
C SER A 584 -8.99 -17.34 14.68
N LEU A 585 -7.75 -17.69 14.31
CA LEU A 585 -7.26 -19.07 14.24
C LEU A 585 -6.57 -19.53 15.53
N PHE A 586 -5.94 -18.59 16.25
CA PHE A 586 -5.07 -18.90 17.38
C PHE A 586 -5.80 -18.93 18.72
N ASN A 587 -7.05 -18.45 18.76
CA ASN A 587 -7.97 -18.58 19.90
C ASN A 587 -7.34 -18.14 21.24
N GLY A 588 -6.52 -17.08 21.23
CA GLY A 588 -5.94 -16.48 22.44
C GLY A 588 -4.67 -17.16 22.96
N ALA A 589 -4.00 -17.98 22.15
CA ALA A 589 -2.67 -18.51 22.50
C ALA A 589 -1.56 -17.44 22.32
N GLU A 590 -1.77 -16.51 21.41
CA GLU A 590 -0.98 -15.30 21.16
C GLU A 590 -1.14 -14.25 22.27
N VAL A 591 -0.20 -13.31 22.35
CA VAL A 591 -0.38 -12.09 23.14
C VAL A 591 -1.11 -11.09 22.26
N ALA A 592 -2.45 -11.08 22.37
CA ALA A 592 -3.30 -10.17 21.63
C ALA A 592 -3.14 -8.73 22.11
N VAL A 593 -3.02 -7.79 21.17
CA VAL A 593 -2.89 -6.35 21.47
C VAL A 593 -3.80 -5.52 20.59
N ASN A 594 -4.27 -4.41 21.13
CA ASN A 594 -4.87 -3.34 20.36
C ASN A 594 -3.75 -2.34 19.94
N PRO A 595 -3.42 -2.21 18.64
CA PRO A 595 -2.37 -1.30 18.17
C PRO A 595 -2.66 0.19 18.44
N TRP A 596 -3.90 0.55 18.79
CA TRP A 596 -4.27 1.92 19.17
C TRP A 596 -3.94 2.23 20.63
N ASP A 597 -3.80 1.20 21.47
CA ASP A 597 -3.37 1.32 22.85
C ASP A 597 -1.86 1.08 22.97
N TYR A 598 -1.10 2.16 23.01
CA TYR A 598 0.36 2.11 23.13
C TYR A 598 0.83 1.53 24.47
N TRP A 599 0.05 1.74 25.55
CA TRP A 599 0.39 1.19 26.87
C TRP A 599 0.23 -0.31 26.90
N GLN A 600 -0.90 -0.82 26.39
CA GLN A 600 -1.11 -2.26 26.26
C GLN A 600 -0.04 -2.91 25.38
N CYS A 601 0.34 -2.27 24.26
CA CYS A 601 1.42 -2.79 23.42
C CYS A 601 2.77 -2.81 24.15
N ALA A 602 3.09 -1.81 24.97
CA ALA A 602 4.31 -1.77 25.76
C ALA A 602 4.33 -2.84 26.86
N GLU A 603 3.20 -3.06 27.53
CA GLU A 603 3.04 -4.13 28.53
C GLU A 603 3.12 -5.52 27.89
N ALA A 604 2.58 -5.69 26.70
CA ALA A 604 2.68 -6.93 25.93
C ALA A 604 4.14 -7.23 25.54
N ILE A 605 4.93 -6.21 25.19
CA ILE A 605 6.38 -6.38 24.97
C ILE A 605 7.06 -6.88 26.24
N LYS A 606 6.78 -6.24 27.39
CA LYS A 606 7.34 -6.66 28.68
C LYS A 606 6.98 -8.11 29.00
N THR A 607 5.70 -8.43 28.89
CA THR A 607 5.17 -9.78 29.13
C THR A 607 5.85 -10.80 28.22
N ALA A 608 6.00 -10.51 26.93
CA ALA A 608 6.66 -11.40 25.98
C ALA A 608 8.12 -11.70 26.34
N LEU A 609 8.85 -10.70 26.87
CA LEU A 609 10.25 -10.84 27.25
C LEU A 609 10.44 -11.58 28.59
N GLU A 610 9.53 -11.35 29.55
CA GLU A 610 9.59 -11.91 30.92
C GLU A 610 8.90 -13.28 31.05
N MET A 611 8.05 -13.67 30.09
CA MET A 611 7.30 -14.93 30.13
C MET A 611 8.23 -16.15 30.28
N GLY A 612 7.88 -17.02 31.22
CA GLY A 612 8.62 -18.25 31.52
C GLY A 612 8.56 -19.28 30.38
N ASP A 613 9.53 -20.19 30.35
CA ASP A 613 9.69 -21.16 29.27
C ASP A 613 8.53 -22.17 29.18
N ASP A 614 7.92 -22.53 30.32
CA ASP A 614 6.78 -23.44 30.37
C ASP A 614 5.52 -22.84 29.72
N GLU A 615 5.24 -21.57 30.02
CA GLU A 615 4.12 -20.84 29.43
C GLU A 615 4.34 -20.64 27.93
N LYS A 616 5.56 -20.26 27.52
CA LYS A 616 5.96 -20.16 26.12
C LYS A 616 5.74 -21.46 25.37
N ALA A 617 6.17 -22.59 25.93
CA ALA A 617 5.98 -23.91 25.34
C ALA A 617 4.50 -24.26 25.20
N ALA A 618 3.69 -24.04 26.24
CA ALA A 618 2.25 -24.32 26.23
C ALA A 618 1.51 -23.49 25.17
N ARG A 619 1.84 -22.20 25.04
CA ARG A 619 1.28 -21.31 24.00
C ARG A 619 1.73 -21.76 22.61
N TRP A 620 3.03 -22.01 22.42
CA TRP A 620 3.58 -22.43 21.13
C TRP A 620 2.95 -23.75 20.64
N GLN A 621 2.73 -24.73 21.51
CA GLN A 621 2.07 -26.00 21.15
C GLN A 621 0.65 -25.80 20.60
N LYS A 622 -0.11 -24.85 21.15
CA LYS A 622 -1.44 -24.50 20.63
C LYS A 622 -1.33 -23.83 19.26
N LEU A 623 -0.39 -22.88 19.12
CA LEU A 623 -0.15 -22.14 17.88
C LEU A 623 0.29 -23.07 16.74
N ILE A 624 1.29 -23.92 16.97
CA ILE A 624 1.82 -24.82 15.93
C ILE A 624 0.77 -25.84 15.49
N LYS A 625 -0.10 -26.31 16.40
CA LYS A 625 -1.22 -27.19 16.06
C LYS A 625 -2.17 -26.50 15.07
N ALA A 626 -2.54 -25.25 15.32
CA ALA A 626 -3.41 -24.48 14.43
C ALA A 626 -2.76 -24.23 13.05
N VAL A 627 -1.47 -23.91 13.02
CA VAL A 627 -0.71 -23.69 11.77
C VAL A 627 -0.57 -24.99 10.96
N THR A 628 -0.31 -26.11 11.63
CA THR A 628 -0.11 -27.42 10.95
C THR A 628 -1.42 -28.00 10.41
N GLN A 629 -2.55 -27.69 11.05
CA GLN A 629 -3.87 -28.10 10.55
C GLN A 629 -4.32 -27.28 9.33
N ASN A 630 -3.95 -26.00 9.26
CA ASN A 630 -4.34 -25.09 8.19
C ASN A 630 -3.15 -24.82 7.26
N THR A 631 -2.79 -25.81 6.43
CA THR A 631 -1.72 -25.66 5.43
C THR A 631 -2.25 -25.07 4.12
N GLY A 632 -1.34 -24.52 3.31
CA GLY A 632 -1.67 -24.01 1.98
C GLY A 632 -2.26 -25.08 1.05
N ALA A 633 -1.77 -26.33 1.13
CA ALA A 633 -2.30 -27.46 0.38
C ALA A 633 -3.73 -27.83 0.82
N HIS A 634 -3.97 -27.92 2.14
CA HIS A 634 -5.32 -28.17 2.67
C HIS A 634 -6.31 -27.07 2.26
N TRP A 635 -5.88 -25.81 2.28
CA TRP A 635 -6.69 -24.68 1.81
C TRP A 635 -7.08 -24.82 0.34
N PHE A 636 -6.16 -25.25 -0.53
CA PHE A 636 -6.42 -25.47 -1.95
C PHE A 636 -7.46 -26.59 -2.15
N ASP A 637 -7.24 -27.74 -1.50
CA ASP A 637 -8.05 -28.94 -1.68
C ASP A 637 -9.48 -28.76 -1.17
N GLU A 638 -9.62 -28.13 0.01
CA GLU A 638 -10.94 -27.83 0.57
C GLU A 638 -11.67 -26.81 -0.32
N PHE A 639 -10.99 -25.78 -0.82
CA PHE A 639 -11.63 -24.81 -1.72
C PHE A 639 -12.14 -25.47 -3.02
N MET A 640 -11.32 -26.33 -3.64
CA MET A 640 -11.72 -27.03 -4.88
C MET A 640 -12.88 -28.01 -4.64
N THR A 641 -12.85 -28.76 -3.54
CA THR A 641 -13.93 -29.68 -3.15
C THR A 641 -15.25 -28.94 -2.94
N ARG A 642 -15.19 -27.78 -2.27
CA ARG A 642 -16.36 -26.91 -2.07
C ARG A 642 -16.84 -26.29 -3.37
N LEU A 643 -15.93 -25.92 -4.27
CA LEU A 643 -16.28 -25.33 -5.56
C LEU A 643 -17.02 -26.33 -6.45
N ASP A 644 -16.55 -27.57 -6.51
CA ASP A 644 -17.24 -28.64 -7.25
C ASP A 644 -18.61 -28.96 -6.66
N SER A 645 -18.75 -28.92 -5.33
CA SER A 645 -20.03 -29.09 -4.66
C SER A 645 -21.00 -27.94 -4.98
N ALA A 646 -20.53 -26.70 -4.88
CA ALA A 646 -21.31 -25.50 -5.20
C ALA A 646 -21.76 -25.47 -6.66
N TYR A 647 -20.89 -25.91 -7.58
CA TYR A 647 -21.22 -26.00 -9.00
C TYR A 647 -22.31 -27.03 -9.26
N LYS A 648 -22.21 -28.23 -8.66
CA LYS A 648 -23.23 -29.26 -8.79
C LYS A 648 -24.58 -28.74 -8.29
N GLU A 649 -24.64 -28.20 -7.06
CA GLU A 649 -25.88 -27.67 -6.48
C GLU A 649 -26.54 -26.59 -7.35
N GLY A 650 -25.75 -25.72 -7.97
CA GLY A 650 -26.26 -24.67 -8.88
C GLY A 650 -26.76 -25.19 -10.23
N HIS A 651 -26.22 -26.32 -10.71
CA HIS A 651 -26.69 -26.98 -11.93
C HIS A 651 -27.98 -27.78 -11.69
N TRP A 652 -28.07 -28.56 -10.60
CA TRP A 652 -29.26 -29.35 -10.26
C TRP A 652 -30.53 -28.50 -10.10
N THR A 653 -30.41 -27.29 -9.54
CA THR A 653 -31.55 -26.37 -9.40
C THR A 653 -32.01 -25.77 -10.72
N SER A 654 -31.16 -25.72 -11.75
CA SER A 654 -31.54 -25.25 -13.09
C SER A 654 -32.32 -26.33 -13.85
N ASP A 655 -31.92 -27.60 -13.69
CA ASP A 655 -32.57 -28.75 -14.35
C ASP A 655 -33.92 -29.10 -13.71
N GLU A 656 -34.05 -29.07 -12.37
CA GLU A 656 -35.35 -29.26 -11.70
C GLU A 656 -36.37 -28.16 -12.07
N MET A 657 -35.92 -26.92 -12.31
CA MET A 657 -36.80 -25.85 -12.80
C MET A 657 -37.13 -26.00 -14.28
N ALA A 658 -36.22 -26.54 -15.10
CA ALA A 658 -36.50 -26.86 -16.50
C ALA A 658 -37.51 -28.02 -16.62
N GLU A 659 -37.39 -29.05 -15.79
CA GLU A 659 -38.37 -30.15 -15.69
C GLU A 659 -39.71 -29.68 -15.10
N ALA A 660 -39.71 -28.83 -14.06
CA ALA A 660 -40.94 -28.27 -13.52
C ALA A 660 -41.69 -27.36 -14.54
N ASN A 661 -40.96 -26.56 -15.33
CA ASN A 661 -41.56 -25.74 -16.38
C ASN A 661 -42.00 -26.59 -17.60
N ALA A 662 -41.30 -27.67 -17.94
CA ALA A 662 -41.71 -28.60 -18.99
C ALA A 662 -42.98 -29.38 -18.60
N THR A 663 -43.17 -29.69 -17.31
CA THR A 663 -44.37 -30.40 -16.83
C THR A 663 -45.62 -29.50 -16.80
N THR A 664 -45.45 -28.17 -16.77
CA THR A 664 -46.56 -27.20 -16.81
C THR A 664 -47.02 -26.87 -18.24
N THR A 665 -46.38 -27.43 -19.27
CA THR A 665 -46.74 -27.22 -20.69
C THR A 665 -47.11 -28.55 -21.36
N GLY A 666 -48.12 -29.24 -20.81
CA GLY A 666 -48.90 -30.28 -21.51
C GLY A 666 -50.13 -29.66 -22.22
N PRO A 667 -50.66 -30.30 -23.27
CA PRO A 667 -51.41 -29.63 -24.34
C PRO A 667 -52.75 -29.07 -23.86
N GLU A 668 -53.05 -27.84 -24.30
CA GLU A 668 -54.39 -27.26 -24.29
C GLU A 668 -55.32 -28.19 -25.09
N ASP A 669 -56.26 -28.85 -24.40
CA ASP A 669 -57.36 -29.55 -25.05
C ASP A 669 -58.22 -28.53 -25.81
N GLU A 670 -58.26 -28.70 -27.14
CA GLU A 670 -59.23 -28.09 -28.03
C GLU A 670 -60.66 -28.35 -27.52
N VAL A 671 -61.35 -27.31 -27.05
CA VAL A 671 -62.81 -27.32 -26.92
C VAL A 671 -63.40 -26.28 -27.86
N ALA A 672 -63.98 -26.78 -28.95
CA ALA A 672 -64.73 -26.04 -29.96
C ALA A 672 -66.02 -25.41 -29.39
N PRO A 673 -66.59 -24.38 -30.06
CA PRO A 673 -67.62 -23.50 -29.48
C PRO A 673 -69.03 -24.08 -29.68
N GLY A 674 -69.85 -24.09 -28.62
CA GLY A 674 -71.25 -24.48 -28.78
C GLY A 674 -72.11 -24.41 -27.52
N ALA A 675 -73.26 -23.73 -27.67
CA ALA A 675 -74.48 -23.81 -26.87
C ALA A 675 -74.56 -23.02 -25.55
N TRP A 676 -75.04 -21.79 -25.69
CA TRP A 676 -75.94 -21.15 -24.72
C TRP A 676 -77.19 -22.03 -24.47
N ARG A 677 -77.40 -22.52 -23.24
CA ARG A 677 -78.76 -22.79 -22.70
C ARG A 677 -78.81 -22.63 -21.17
N ARG A 678 -79.96 -22.11 -20.73
CA ARG A 678 -80.37 -21.69 -19.39
C ARG A 678 -80.72 -22.84 -18.41
N ASN A 679 -80.94 -22.43 -17.16
CA ASN A 679 -81.63 -23.05 -16.01
C ASN A 679 -80.68 -23.88 -15.12
N ASN A 680 -80.60 -23.71 -13.79
CA ASN A 680 -81.52 -23.13 -12.80
C ASN A 680 -80.74 -22.39 -11.70
#